data_AF-A0A8H6F393-F1
#
_entry.id   AF-A0A8H6F393-F1
#
_cell.length_a   1.000
_cell.length_b   1.000
_cell.length_c   1.000
_cell.angle_alpha   90.00
_cell.angle_beta   90.00
_cell.angle_gamma   90.00
#
_symmetry.space_group_name_H-M   'P 1'
#
loop_
_entity.id
_entity.type
_entity.pdbx_description
1 polymer ?
#
loop_
_entity_poly.entity_id
_entity_poly.type
_entity_poly.pdbx_seq_one_letter_code
_entity_poly.pdbx_strand_id
1 'polypeptide(L)'
;MKPMVTTLYNGKLPLALADPNGIFTWCPHLNLIFIAMNKMSIWCYRMNGERIYSINNKSIVKHIAFYREYFCLSGTDNLIKIYDSNNGQLVKVLPQEFDGVEFVGWNGTDELDYLVVSDGKRMAITFNQLLTVDWECEMSVQQQLNGDLFNQVFIWDLQTERQQVSQFLVWTKSIIDMLNDQECDIAYSTTDVLCFINGALTKSVMLKYFDIKGVPETPMTNISMDLTTIGEYHRSRVEVEVLQNISLPSVYTNLKLAQWEEVVVTYQQGNALVIANVDGVVSTVQDVKVKKLGLVPKAIAILPRLSLLVAALSVLWLVTLPQDGNYRNVYISENALMPAQANSYFRESEWNIVRGYREEIGKMEEWSVADRNEVIASWLVDSGLQISYHENGFANNTLYAIMHAPRGENTEAMALVVPWTNSDNEYNEGAMSLAVALARYFTKMSIWSKNIIFVFPETGHRPLRSWVEAYHTVLDDTAGSIEAAIIMEYGKNGDYFEYYDMFYEGLNGQLPNLDLLNTANVMTYHEQIPCAMQGMSDRVINYSTRLQTLFRGILKLTLVGLTDEVHGCEAFSGWQIQAFTIKARGTEGKDVTQFGRIVDSTFRSVNNLLEKFHQSFFFYLMLSPKHFVSIGTYLPSAVLLAVSYALSSVSAVVVAGFDFRKLYFVVVVEIACAILAFVPVNQVMLVAISAAAFSLISIALLAVALLITALLIVHFALAFSIGILALPLTFVPTLMKNKSRLTPFCLAVSNPFFVIFVAGKVLGHPELFDRLVTAWSDIQCWTWFIVVLGWFPAWVIITLSYCGYKPVKEKSE
;
A
#
# COMPACT_ATOMS: atom_id res chain seq x y z
N MET A 1 -30.18 13.36 -10.30
CA MET A 1 -31.44 12.76 -10.79
C MET A 1 -32.07 11.97 -9.65
N LYS A 2 -33.26 12.38 -9.22
CA LYS A 2 -34.13 11.62 -8.29
C LYS A 2 -34.91 10.58 -9.10
N PRO A 3 -35.17 9.35 -8.60
CA PRO A 3 -36.27 8.56 -9.11
C PRO A 3 -37.58 9.19 -8.61
N MET A 4 -38.43 9.56 -9.57
CA MET A 4 -39.83 9.93 -9.38
C MET A 4 -40.62 8.73 -8.85
N VAL A 5 -41.52 9.02 -7.91
CA VAL A 5 -42.59 8.14 -7.47
C VAL A 5 -43.55 7.88 -8.64
N THR A 6 -44.03 6.65 -8.81
CA THR A 6 -45.33 6.41 -9.45
C THR A 6 -46.03 5.22 -8.80
N THR A 7 -46.95 5.56 -7.90
CA THR A 7 -48.23 4.93 -7.57
C THR A 7 -48.52 3.52 -8.12
N LEU A 8 -48.63 2.52 -7.24
CA LEU A 8 -49.33 1.26 -7.49
C LEU A 8 -50.83 1.47 -7.21
N TYR A 9 -51.63 1.47 -8.28
CA TYR A 9 -53.09 1.51 -8.21
C TYR A 9 -53.63 0.15 -7.74
N ASN A 10 -54.56 0.20 -6.79
CA ASN A 10 -55.36 -0.90 -6.29
C ASN A 10 -56.66 -0.93 -7.13
N GLY A 11 -56.76 -1.85 -8.10
CA GLY A 11 -57.96 -2.01 -8.89
C GLY A 11 -57.97 -3.34 -9.64
N LYS A 12 -59.11 -4.01 -9.61
CA LYS A 12 -59.33 -5.30 -10.25
C LYS A 12 -58.97 -5.23 -11.74
N LEU A 13 -57.96 -6.00 -12.16
CA LEU A 13 -57.85 -6.48 -13.54
C LEU A 13 -59.24 -7.04 -13.92
N PRO A 14 -59.82 -6.66 -15.07
CA PRO A 14 -61.11 -7.18 -15.50
C PRO A 14 -60.94 -8.65 -15.90
N LEU A 15 -60.88 -9.53 -14.90
CA LEU A 15 -60.98 -10.98 -15.00
C LEU A 15 -62.45 -11.33 -15.19
N ALA A 16 -62.94 -11.07 -16.39
CA ALA A 16 -64.15 -11.68 -16.90
C ALA A 16 -63.86 -12.00 -18.38
N LEU A 17 -63.64 -13.28 -18.68
CA LEU A 17 -63.46 -13.86 -20.03
C LEU A 17 -62.03 -13.89 -20.59
N ALA A 18 -61.05 -14.35 -19.82
CA ALA A 18 -59.84 -14.92 -20.43
C ALA A 18 -60.19 -16.33 -20.93
N ASP A 19 -60.14 -16.55 -22.25
CA ASP A 19 -60.25 -17.88 -22.87
C ASP A 19 -59.21 -18.80 -22.18
N PRO A 20 -59.63 -19.90 -21.51
CA PRO A 20 -58.70 -20.76 -20.77
C PRO A 20 -57.63 -21.41 -21.66
N ASN A 21 -57.79 -21.33 -22.99
CA ASN A 21 -56.83 -21.80 -23.97
C ASN A 21 -56.09 -20.65 -24.70
N GLY A 22 -56.24 -19.41 -24.26
CA GLY A 22 -55.59 -18.23 -24.83
C GLY A 22 -54.23 -17.95 -24.18
N ILE A 23 -53.28 -17.45 -24.97
CA ILE A 23 -51.96 -17.03 -24.49
C ILE A 23 -52.11 -15.70 -23.75
N PHE A 24 -51.70 -15.67 -22.49
CA PHE A 24 -51.54 -14.47 -21.68
C PHE A 24 -50.04 -14.18 -21.53
N THR A 25 -49.60 -12.97 -21.89
CA THR A 25 -48.18 -12.61 -21.83
C THR A 25 -47.99 -11.11 -21.59
N TRP A 26 -46.83 -10.71 -21.11
CA TRP A 26 -46.51 -9.34 -20.70
C TRP A 26 -45.24 -8.84 -21.37
N CYS A 27 -45.29 -7.60 -21.87
CA CYS A 27 -44.13 -6.89 -22.40
C CYS A 27 -43.46 -6.09 -21.27
N PRO A 28 -42.27 -6.51 -20.80
CA PRO A 28 -41.59 -5.89 -19.66
C PRO A 28 -41.09 -4.47 -19.95
N HIS A 29 -40.79 -4.16 -21.21
CA HIS A 29 -40.19 -2.88 -21.57
C HIS A 29 -41.20 -1.72 -21.54
N LEU A 30 -42.42 -1.97 -22.02
CA LEU A 30 -43.46 -0.95 -22.15
C LEU A 30 -44.59 -1.11 -21.12
N ASN A 31 -44.51 -2.10 -20.24
CA ASN A 31 -45.55 -2.45 -19.27
C ASN A 31 -46.93 -2.66 -19.95
N LEU A 32 -46.96 -3.52 -20.97
CA LEU A 32 -48.16 -3.83 -21.73
C LEU A 32 -48.56 -5.29 -21.53
N ILE A 33 -49.87 -5.54 -21.42
CA ILE A 33 -50.45 -6.88 -21.27
C ILE A 33 -51.05 -7.32 -22.60
N PHE A 34 -50.66 -8.49 -23.09
CA PHE A 34 -51.16 -9.06 -24.33
C PHE A 34 -52.00 -10.30 -24.04
N ILE A 35 -53.23 -10.32 -24.54
CA ILE A 35 -54.19 -11.40 -24.34
C ILE A 35 -54.65 -11.91 -25.69
N ALA A 36 -54.46 -13.21 -25.95
CA ALA A 36 -55.03 -13.85 -27.15
C ALA A 36 -56.53 -14.09 -26.96
N MET A 37 -57.35 -13.27 -27.59
CA MET A 37 -58.80 -13.39 -27.65
C MET A 37 -59.21 -14.23 -28.86
N ASN A 38 -60.08 -15.21 -28.64
CA ASN A 38 -60.58 -16.14 -29.67
C ASN A 38 -59.45 -16.89 -30.42
N LYS A 39 -58.29 -17.10 -29.77
CA LYS A 39 -57.08 -17.75 -30.29
C LYS A 39 -56.40 -17.13 -31.52
N MET A 40 -57.05 -16.22 -32.26
CA MET A 40 -56.52 -15.61 -33.49
C MET A 40 -56.23 -14.11 -33.37
N SER A 41 -56.82 -13.42 -32.38
CA SER A 41 -56.61 -11.98 -32.18
C SER A 41 -55.88 -11.72 -30.88
N ILE A 42 -54.89 -10.84 -30.88
CA ILE A 42 -54.18 -10.40 -29.67
C ILE A 42 -54.64 -9.00 -29.32
N TRP A 43 -55.15 -8.83 -28.11
CA TRP A 43 -55.57 -7.54 -27.58
C TRP A 43 -54.50 -7.06 -26.61
N CYS A 44 -54.00 -5.84 -26.86
CA CYS A 44 -53.00 -5.19 -26.03
C CYS A 44 -53.69 -4.23 -25.06
N TYR A 45 -53.32 -4.32 -23.80
CA TYR A 45 -53.82 -3.51 -22.71
C TYR A 45 -52.68 -2.80 -21.99
N ARG A 46 -52.93 -1.59 -21.51
CA ARG A 46 -52.09 -0.97 -20.47
C ARG A 46 -52.34 -1.67 -19.13
N MET A 47 -51.38 -1.56 -18.20
CA MET A 47 -51.53 -2.10 -16.84
C MET A 47 -52.76 -1.56 -16.09
N ASN A 48 -53.31 -0.40 -16.49
CA ASN A 48 -54.54 0.17 -15.93
C ASN A 48 -55.83 -0.49 -16.46
N GLY A 49 -55.73 -1.51 -17.33
CA GLY A 49 -56.87 -2.21 -17.94
C GLY A 49 -57.43 -1.57 -19.21
N GLU A 50 -56.87 -0.45 -19.66
CA GLU A 50 -57.26 0.22 -20.91
C GLU A 50 -56.75 -0.56 -22.13
N ARG A 51 -57.65 -0.91 -23.06
CA ARG A 51 -57.27 -1.57 -24.32
C ARG A 51 -56.68 -0.53 -25.29
N ILE A 52 -55.45 -0.75 -25.74
CA ILE A 52 -54.74 0.16 -26.66
C ILE A 52 -55.07 -0.18 -28.11
N TYR A 53 -54.80 -1.41 -28.52
CA TYR A 53 -55.00 -1.89 -29.87
C TYR A 53 -55.26 -3.38 -29.88
N SER A 54 -55.72 -3.89 -31.04
CA SER A 54 -55.90 -5.32 -31.28
C SER A 54 -55.31 -5.72 -32.61
N ILE A 55 -54.61 -6.85 -32.64
CA ILE A 55 -54.00 -7.41 -33.84
C ILE A 55 -54.73 -8.68 -34.19
N ASN A 56 -55.16 -8.82 -35.45
CA ASN A 56 -55.73 -10.06 -35.94
C ASN A 56 -54.65 -10.81 -36.74
N ASN A 57 -54.19 -11.93 -36.20
CA ASN A 57 -53.16 -12.74 -36.83
C ASN A 57 -53.68 -13.56 -38.02
N LYS A 58 -55.02 -13.67 -38.19
CA LYS A 58 -55.72 -14.51 -39.19
C LYS A 58 -55.53 -16.02 -39.03
N SER A 59 -54.53 -16.46 -38.27
CA SER A 59 -54.29 -17.85 -37.86
C SER A 59 -54.22 -17.95 -36.33
N ILE A 60 -54.41 -19.15 -35.79
CA ILE A 60 -54.32 -19.39 -34.34
C ILE A 60 -52.88 -19.09 -33.89
N VAL A 61 -52.75 -18.21 -32.88
CA VAL A 61 -51.48 -17.82 -32.28
C VAL A 61 -50.98 -18.95 -31.38
N LYS A 62 -49.71 -19.35 -31.55
CA LYS A 62 -49.05 -20.40 -30.77
C LYS A 62 -48.02 -19.86 -29.79
N HIS A 63 -47.18 -18.91 -30.21
CA HIS A 63 -46.16 -18.33 -29.34
C HIS A 63 -46.01 -16.83 -29.56
N ILE A 64 -45.66 -16.12 -28.48
CA ILE A 64 -45.36 -14.69 -28.47
C ILE A 64 -44.07 -14.50 -27.67
N ALA A 65 -43.08 -13.80 -28.23
CA ALA A 65 -41.86 -13.42 -27.51
C ALA A 65 -41.54 -11.93 -27.74
N PHE A 66 -40.94 -11.29 -26.74
CA PHE A 66 -40.70 -9.84 -26.71
C PHE A 66 -39.21 -9.53 -26.66
N TYR A 67 -38.81 -8.48 -27.36
CA TYR A 67 -37.49 -7.88 -27.19
C TYR A 67 -37.58 -6.36 -27.42
N ARG A 68 -37.26 -5.59 -26.36
CA ARG A 68 -37.39 -4.12 -26.32
C ARG A 68 -38.79 -3.67 -26.76
N GLU A 69 -38.88 -2.89 -27.83
CA GLU A 69 -40.12 -2.34 -28.38
C GLU A 69 -40.80 -3.25 -29.41
N TYR A 70 -40.20 -4.40 -29.75
CA TYR A 70 -40.77 -5.34 -30.72
C TYR A 70 -41.26 -6.63 -30.06
N PHE A 71 -42.19 -7.28 -30.72
CA PHE A 71 -42.58 -8.64 -30.37
C PHE A 71 -42.80 -9.47 -31.62
N CYS A 72 -42.49 -10.76 -31.53
CA CYS A 72 -42.72 -11.72 -32.60
C CYS A 72 -43.88 -12.63 -32.25
N LEU A 73 -44.64 -13.00 -33.27
CA LEU A 73 -45.82 -13.82 -33.20
C LEU A 73 -45.65 -14.99 -34.17
N SER A 74 -45.79 -16.22 -33.69
CA SER A 74 -45.95 -17.41 -34.54
C SER A 74 -47.37 -17.96 -34.49
N GLY A 75 -47.87 -18.35 -35.66
CA GLY A 75 -49.21 -18.91 -35.81
C GLY A 75 -49.24 -20.28 -36.48
N THR A 76 -50.43 -20.84 -36.59
CA THR A 76 -50.71 -22.08 -37.35
C THR A 76 -50.54 -21.93 -38.86
N ASP A 77 -50.32 -20.71 -39.35
CA ASP A 77 -49.95 -20.39 -40.73
C ASP A 77 -48.45 -20.54 -40.99
N ASN A 78 -47.67 -21.07 -40.04
CA ASN A 78 -46.26 -21.39 -40.21
C ASN A 78 -45.34 -20.19 -40.51
N LEU A 79 -45.88 -18.98 -40.34
CA LEU A 79 -45.19 -17.71 -40.53
C LEU A 79 -44.83 -17.06 -39.19
N ILE A 80 -43.76 -16.26 -39.20
CA ILE A 80 -43.30 -15.49 -38.06
C ILE A 80 -43.39 -14.03 -38.40
N LYS A 81 -44.24 -13.34 -37.65
CA LYS A 81 -44.62 -11.95 -37.88
C LYS A 81 -44.07 -11.12 -36.74
N ILE A 82 -43.26 -10.12 -37.06
CA ILE A 82 -42.70 -9.15 -36.13
C ILE A 82 -43.56 -7.91 -36.16
N TYR A 83 -43.97 -7.47 -34.97
CA TYR A 83 -44.81 -6.31 -34.76
C TYR A 83 -44.11 -5.32 -33.82
N ASP A 84 -44.45 -4.05 -33.97
CA ASP A 84 -44.08 -3.00 -33.02
C ASP A 84 -45.07 -3.03 -31.84
N SER A 85 -44.54 -3.16 -30.63
CA SER A 85 -45.32 -3.25 -29.39
C SER A 85 -46.01 -1.93 -29.04
N ASN A 86 -45.53 -0.78 -29.52
CA ASN A 86 -46.12 0.52 -29.21
C ASN A 86 -47.44 0.76 -29.95
N ASN A 87 -47.53 0.35 -31.22
CA ASN A 87 -48.64 0.69 -32.11
C ASN A 87 -49.34 -0.52 -32.74
N GLY A 88 -48.80 -1.73 -32.57
CA GLY A 88 -49.34 -2.97 -33.11
C GLY A 88 -49.21 -3.12 -34.63
N GLN A 89 -48.39 -2.32 -35.30
CA GLN A 89 -48.16 -2.40 -36.73
C GLN A 89 -47.22 -3.56 -37.07
N LEU A 90 -47.51 -4.26 -38.17
CA LEU A 90 -46.66 -5.33 -38.69
C LEU A 90 -45.41 -4.72 -39.31
N VAL A 91 -44.25 -5.03 -38.74
CA VAL A 91 -42.94 -4.53 -39.18
C VAL A 91 -42.37 -5.41 -40.28
N LYS A 92 -42.35 -6.73 -40.06
CA LYS A 92 -41.73 -7.69 -40.97
C LYS A 92 -42.34 -9.08 -40.83
N VAL A 93 -42.46 -9.80 -41.94
CA VAL A 93 -42.69 -11.26 -41.93
C VAL A 93 -41.37 -11.92 -42.32
N LEU A 94 -40.90 -12.87 -41.52
CA LEU A 94 -39.69 -13.61 -41.86
C LEU A 94 -39.94 -14.47 -43.11
N PRO A 95 -39.00 -14.51 -44.07
CA PRO A 95 -39.21 -15.17 -45.36
C PRO A 95 -39.20 -16.71 -45.29
N GLN A 96 -38.85 -17.27 -44.13
CA GLN A 96 -38.73 -18.71 -43.92
C GLN A 96 -40.07 -19.30 -43.51
N GLU A 97 -40.46 -20.37 -44.21
CA GLU A 97 -41.62 -21.18 -43.85
C GLU A 97 -41.17 -22.34 -42.95
N PHE A 98 -41.74 -22.41 -41.76
CA PHE A 98 -41.44 -23.45 -40.75
C PHE A 98 -42.54 -24.50 -40.73
N ASP A 99 -42.24 -25.79 -40.61
CA ASP A 99 -43.29 -26.81 -40.59
C ASP A 99 -43.78 -27.06 -39.15
N GLY A 100 -44.60 -26.13 -38.65
CA GLY A 100 -45.18 -26.22 -37.30
C GLY A 100 -44.23 -25.78 -36.19
N VAL A 101 -44.10 -24.46 -36.01
CA VAL A 101 -43.26 -23.85 -34.96
C VAL A 101 -43.58 -24.40 -33.57
N GLU A 102 -42.57 -24.95 -32.90
CA GLU A 102 -42.64 -25.51 -31.54
C GLU A 102 -42.07 -24.54 -30.49
N PHE A 103 -41.10 -23.72 -30.88
CA PHE A 103 -40.42 -22.80 -29.96
C PHE A 103 -40.08 -21.47 -30.63
N VAL A 104 -40.29 -20.38 -29.89
CA VAL A 104 -39.88 -19.02 -30.26
C VAL A 104 -39.28 -18.33 -29.04
N GLY A 105 -38.04 -17.86 -29.15
CA GLY A 105 -37.36 -17.10 -28.09
C GLY A 105 -36.62 -15.91 -28.68
N TRP A 106 -36.82 -14.72 -28.11
CA TRP A 106 -36.16 -13.49 -28.55
C TRP A 106 -35.33 -12.92 -27.41
N ASN A 107 -34.02 -12.82 -27.60
CA ASN A 107 -33.10 -12.32 -26.57
C ASN A 107 -31.91 -11.56 -27.20
N GLY A 108 -31.16 -10.81 -26.41
CA GLY A 108 -30.06 -10.01 -26.94
C GLY A 108 -29.36 -9.13 -25.92
N THR A 109 -28.17 -8.66 -26.29
CA THR A 109 -27.40 -7.61 -25.60
C THR A 109 -27.54 -6.28 -26.35
N ASP A 110 -26.95 -5.18 -25.84
CA ASP A 110 -27.13 -3.86 -26.46
C ASP A 110 -26.61 -3.74 -27.91
N GLU A 111 -25.68 -4.61 -28.32
CA GLU A 111 -25.05 -4.61 -29.65
C GLU A 111 -25.56 -5.72 -30.60
N LEU A 112 -26.28 -6.71 -30.08
CA LEU A 112 -26.72 -7.89 -30.84
C LEU A 112 -28.01 -8.47 -30.24
N ASP A 113 -29.08 -8.47 -31.02
CA ASP A 113 -30.28 -9.27 -30.74
C ASP A 113 -30.33 -10.51 -31.64
N TYR A 114 -30.92 -11.58 -31.12
CA TYR A 114 -31.12 -12.81 -31.85
C TYR A 114 -32.49 -13.41 -31.53
N LEU A 115 -33.22 -13.73 -32.59
CA LEU A 115 -34.50 -14.41 -32.56
C LEU A 115 -34.29 -15.86 -32.96
N VAL A 116 -34.55 -16.78 -32.03
CA VAL A 116 -34.45 -18.23 -32.23
C VAL A 116 -35.85 -18.79 -32.47
N VAL A 117 -35.97 -19.56 -33.54
CA VAL A 117 -37.20 -20.26 -33.93
C VAL A 117 -36.85 -21.71 -34.19
N SER A 118 -37.63 -22.63 -33.64
CA SER A 118 -37.51 -24.07 -33.95
C SER A 118 -38.86 -24.68 -34.30
N ASP A 119 -38.88 -25.53 -35.32
CA ASP A 119 -40.02 -26.39 -35.72
C ASP A 119 -39.80 -27.88 -35.39
N GLY A 120 -38.77 -28.18 -34.58
CA GLY A 120 -38.42 -29.56 -34.18
C GLY A 120 -37.55 -30.31 -35.20
N LYS A 121 -37.40 -29.81 -36.43
CA LYS A 121 -36.47 -30.34 -37.45
C LYS A 121 -35.44 -29.32 -37.92
N ARG A 122 -35.80 -28.04 -37.88
CA ARG A 122 -35.03 -26.88 -38.32
C ARG A 122 -35.05 -25.81 -37.23
N MET A 123 -33.86 -25.27 -36.95
CA MET A 123 -33.67 -24.13 -36.09
C MET A 123 -33.13 -22.97 -36.92
N ALA A 124 -33.83 -21.83 -36.88
CA ALA A 124 -33.40 -20.59 -37.50
C ALA A 124 -33.06 -19.56 -36.43
N ILE A 125 -31.89 -18.94 -36.55
CA ILE A 125 -31.45 -17.84 -35.68
C ILE A 125 -31.31 -16.59 -36.53
N THR A 126 -32.17 -15.59 -36.28
CA THR A 126 -32.12 -14.30 -36.96
C THR A 126 -31.45 -13.26 -36.08
N PHE A 127 -30.29 -12.76 -36.49
CA PHE A 127 -29.53 -11.70 -35.81
C PHE A 127 -29.91 -10.31 -36.32
N ASN A 128 -30.16 -9.36 -35.41
CA ASN A 128 -30.48 -7.96 -35.72
C ASN A 128 -31.62 -7.79 -36.72
N GLN A 129 -32.53 -8.77 -36.80
CA GLN A 129 -33.59 -8.85 -37.81
C GLN A 129 -33.10 -8.83 -39.27
N LEU A 130 -31.80 -8.98 -39.51
CA LEU A 130 -31.12 -8.74 -40.78
C LEU A 130 -30.52 -10.01 -41.40
N LEU A 131 -29.83 -10.82 -40.58
CA LEU A 131 -29.16 -12.05 -41.04
C LEU A 131 -29.80 -13.26 -40.38
N THR A 132 -30.28 -14.20 -41.17
CA THR A 132 -30.78 -15.47 -40.64
C THR A 132 -29.85 -16.62 -40.99
N VAL A 133 -29.53 -17.43 -39.98
CA VAL A 133 -28.73 -18.65 -40.09
C VAL A 133 -29.64 -19.83 -39.78
N ASP A 134 -29.77 -20.74 -40.74
CA ASP A 134 -30.63 -21.93 -40.64
C ASP A 134 -29.80 -23.19 -40.42
N TRP A 135 -30.25 -24.06 -39.52
CA TRP A 135 -29.60 -25.34 -39.21
C TRP A 135 -30.66 -26.45 -39.04
N GLU A 136 -30.49 -27.57 -39.73
CA GLU A 136 -31.23 -28.81 -39.45
C GLU A 136 -30.72 -29.48 -38.17
N CYS A 137 -31.60 -29.67 -37.18
CA CYS A 137 -31.24 -30.16 -35.85
C CYS A 137 -32.35 -31.09 -35.31
N GLU A 138 -31.99 -32.30 -34.85
CA GLU A 138 -32.93 -33.30 -34.28
C GLU A 138 -33.15 -33.14 -32.76
N MET A 139 -33.18 -31.90 -32.23
CA MET A 139 -33.31 -31.65 -30.79
C MET A 139 -34.54 -30.80 -30.44
N SER A 140 -35.38 -31.29 -29.52
CA SER A 140 -36.54 -30.56 -28.98
C SER A 140 -36.11 -29.54 -27.91
N VAL A 141 -36.45 -28.27 -28.08
CA VAL A 141 -36.14 -27.18 -27.13
C VAL A 141 -37.42 -26.80 -26.35
N GLN A 142 -37.40 -26.94 -25.03
CA GLN A 142 -38.52 -26.53 -24.16
C GLN A 142 -38.13 -25.31 -23.30
N GLN A 143 -39.05 -24.34 -23.19
CA GLN A 143 -38.90 -23.17 -22.34
C GLN A 143 -39.27 -23.51 -20.89
N GLN A 144 -38.34 -23.31 -19.95
CA GLN A 144 -38.62 -23.41 -18.52
C GLN A 144 -39.16 -22.06 -18.01
N LEU A 145 -40.41 -22.01 -17.57
CA LEU A 145 -41.05 -20.81 -17.00
C LEU A 145 -40.47 -20.54 -15.59
N ASN A 146 -39.70 -19.46 -15.43
CA ASN A 146 -39.30 -18.96 -14.11
C ASN A 146 -40.49 -18.29 -13.42
N GLY A 147 -41.03 -18.94 -12.38
CA GLY A 147 -42.21 -18.52 -11.62
C GLY A 147 -41.99 -17.40 -10.60
N ASP A 148 -41.42 -16.26 -11.02
CA ASP A 148 -41.04 -15.19 -10.07
C ASP A 148 -42.08 -14.07 -9.89
N LEU A 149 -43.17 -14.01 -10.68
CA LEU A 149 -44.09 -12.87 -10.61
C LEU A 149 -45.16 -12.98 -9.50
N PHE A 150 -45.72 -14.17 -9.26
CA PHE A 150 -46.88 -14.34 -8.38
C PHE A 150 -46.52 -14.35 -6.89
N ASN A 151 -45.33 -14.86 -6.55
CA ASN A 151 -44.93 -15.01 -5.15
C ASN A 151 -44.55 -13.68 -4.49
N GLN A 152 -44.03 -12.70 -5.24
CA GLN A 152 -43.61 -11.41 -4.68
C GLN A 152 -44.78 -10.46 -4.39
N VAL A 153 -45.82 -10.49 -5.23
CA VAL A 153 -47.02 -9.65 -5.07
C VAL A 153 -47.84 -10.09 -3.85
N PHE A 154 -47.97 -11.41 -3.64
CA PHE A 154 -48.73 -11.96 -2.52
C PHE A 154 -48.10 -11.67 -1.15
N ILE A 155 -46.76 -11.64 -1.07
CA ILE A 155 -46.03 -11.32 0.17
C ILE A 155 -46.19 -9.84 0.56
N TRP A 156 -46.24 -8.93 -0.43
CA TRP A 156 -46.38 -7.50 -0.19
C TRP A 156 -47.79 -7.11 0.34
N ASP A 157 -48.83 -7.73 -0.20
CA ASP A 157 -50.22 -7.46 0.22
C ASP A 157 -50.47 -7.89 1.68
N LEU A 158 -49.92 -9.04 2.08
CA LEU A 158 -50.02 -9.58 3.44
C LEU A 158 -49.38 -8.67 4.51
N GLN A 159 -48.23 -8.06 4.22
CA GLN A 159 -47.59 -7.12 5.15
C GLN A 159 -48.38 -5.83 5.29
N THR A 160 -48.95 -5.35 4.17
CA THR A 160 -49.72 -4.10 4.14
C THR A 160 -51.05 -4.27 4.88
N GLU A 161 -51.75 -5.39 4.70
CA GLU A 161 -52.98 -5.70 5.45
C GLU A 161 -52.71 -5.89 6.95
N ARG A 162 -51.65 -6.61 7.34
CA ARG A 162 -51.28 -6.78 8.76
C ARG A 162 -51.02 -5.44 9.44
N GLN A 163 -50.35 -4.51 8.76
CA GLN A 163 -50.04 -3.19 9.30
C GLN A 163 -51.29 -2.33 9.47
N GLN A 164 -52.23 -2.37 8.51
CA GLN A 164 -53.50 -1.64 8.61
C GLN A 164 -54.40 -2.20 9.71
N VAL A 165 -54.48 -3.53 9.86
CA VAL A 165 -55.25 -4.16 10.93
C VAL A 165 -54.65 -3.84 12.30
N SER A 166 -53.33 -3.86 12.44
CA SER A 166 -52.66 -3.48 13.69
C SER A 166 -52.91 -2.02 14.05
N GLN A 167 -52.88 -1.10 13.08
CA GLN A 167 -53.17 0.32 13.32
C GLN A 167 -54.64 0.55 13.70
N PHE A 168 -55.56 -0.16 13.06
CA PHE A 168 -56.99 -0.12 13.40
C PHE A 168 -57.23 -0.59 14.83
N LEU A 169 -56.64 -1.72 15.24
CA LEU A 169 -56.80 -2.25 16.61
C LEU A 169 -56.22 -1.31 17.68
N VAL A 170 -55.06 -0.68 17.42
CA VAL A 170 -54.47 0.31 18.32
C VAL A 170 -55.36 1.56 18.41
N TRP A 171 -55.91 2.03 17.28
CA TRP A 171 -56.82 3.16 17.26
C TRP A 171 -58.13 2.86 18.01
N THR A 172 -58.73 1.68 17.80
CA THR A 172 -59.94 1.25 18.50
C THR A 172 -59.69 1.14 20.01
N LYS A 173 -58.54 0.59 20.42
CA LYS A 173 -58.15 0.55 21.82
C LYS A 173 -58.01 1.96 22.41
N SER A 174 -57.33 2.88 21.73
CA SER A 174 -57.21 4.27 22.20
C SER A 174 -58.57 4.98 22.31
N ILE A 175 -59.53 4.71 21.43
CA ILE A 175 -60.88 5.28 21.57
C ILE A 175 -61.63 4.67 22.75
N ILE A 176 -61.53 3.35 22.96
CA ILE A 176 -62.16 2.68 24.10
C ILE A 176 -61.57 3.21 25.41
N ASP A 177 -60.25 3.36 25.50
CA ASP A 177 -59.58 3.92 26.68
C ASP A 177 -60.02 5.38 26.93
N MET A 178 -60.18 6.18 25.88
CA MET A 178 -60.64 7.59 25.99
C MET A 178 -62.10 7.72 26.43
N LEU A 179 -62.97 6.79 25.99
CA LEU A 179 -64.38 6.75 26.38
C LEU A 179 -64.55 6.25 27.83
N ASN A 180 -63.72 5.29 28.24
CA ASN A 180 -63.71 4.78 29.61
C ASN A 180 -63.32 5.86 30.63
N ASP A 181 -62.43 6.78 30.26
CA ASP A 181 -62.05 7.94 31.10
C ASP A 181 -63.14 9.02 31.23
N GLN A 182 -64.14 9.06 30.34
CA GLN A 182 -65.25 10.04 30.36
C GLN A 182 -66.60 9.47 30.83
N GLU A 183 -66.63 8.21 31.28
CA GLU A 183 -67.86 7.49 31.64
C GLU A 183 -68.62 8.11 32.84
N CYS A 184 -67.93 8.89 33.69
CA CYS A 184 -68.53 9.56 34.85
C CYS A 184 -69.34 10.82 34.53
N ASP A 185 -69.15 11.45 33.36
CA ASP A 185 -69.73 12.78 33.05
C ASP A 185 -70.87 12.74 32.02
N ILE A 186 -71.03 11.67 31.25
CA ILE A 186 -72.05 11.56 30.19
C ILE A 186 -72.64 10.15 30.25
N ALA A 187 -73.97 10.04 30.43
CA ALA A 187 -74.67 8.77 30.63
C ALA A 187 -74.72 7.89 29.36
N TYR A 188 -73.60 7.25 29.02
CA TYR A 188 -73.51 6.13 28.09
C TYR A 188 -72.75 4.97 28.74
N SER A 189 -73.05 3.73 28.36
CA SER A 189 -72.36 2.52 28.82
C SER A 189 -71.29 2.13 27.81
N THR A 190 -70.03 2.02 28.25
CA THR A 190 -68.91 1.59 27.38
C THR A 190 -69.14 0.19 26.81
N THR A 191 -69.93 -0.63 27.52
CA THR A 191 -70.35 -1.97 27.10
C THR A 191 -71.19 -1.97 25.83
N ASP A 192 -72.07 -0.98 25.66
CA ASP A 192 -72.96 -0.90 24.49
C ASP A 192 -72.19 -0.46 23.23
N VAL A 193 -71.19 0.41 23.40
CA VAL A 193 -70.28 0.84 22.33
C VAL A 193 -69.40 -0.32 21.87
N LEU A 194 -68.88 -1.13 22.81
CA LEU A 194 -68.14 -2.36 22.52
C LEU A 194 -69.00 -3.37 21.74
N CYS A 195 -70.25 -3.58 22.15
CA CYS A 195 -71.20 -4.43 21.42
C CYS A 195 -71.51 -3.88 20.01
N PHE A 196 -71.63 -2.57 19.83
CA PHE A 196 -71.82 -1.95 18.52
C PHE A 196 -70.61 -2.15 17.59
N ILE A 197 -69.39 -1.91 18.09
CA ILE A 197 -68.14 -2.09 17.33
C ILE A 197 -67.96 -3.57 16.95
N ASN A 198 -68.22 -4.48 17.88
CA ASN A 198 -68.12 -5.92 17.63
C ASN A 198 -69.20 -6.40 16.64
N GLY A 199 -70.41 -5.84 16.73
CA GLY A 199 -71.51 -6.05 15.77
C GLY A 199 -71.26 -5.48 14.37
N ALA A 200 -70.47 -4.40 14.26
CA ALA A 200 -70.06 -3.83 12.99
C ALA A 200 -68.89 -4.61 12.36
N LEU A 201 -67.94 -5.07 13.18
CA LEU A 201 -66.83 -5.93 12.75
C LEU A 201 -67.33 -7.28 12.22
N THR A 202 -68.30 -7.90 12.91
CA THR A 202 -68.94 -9.16 12.47
C THR A 202 -69.69 -9.06 11.14
N LYS A 203 -70.13 -7.86 10.75
CA LYS A 203 -70.79 -7.58 9.46
C LYS A 203 -69.83 -7.07 8.39
N SER A 204 -68.55 -6.89 8.71
CA SER A 204 -67.52 -6.42 7.78
C SER A 204 -67.18 -7.50 6.75
N VAL A 205 -66.91 -7.07 5.51
CA VAL A 205 -66.49 -7.94 4.40
C VAL A 205 -65.17 -8.66 4.72
N MET A 206 -64.37 -8.14 5.66
CA MET A 206 -63.10 -8.74 6.11
C MET A 206 -63.26 -10.15 6.70
N LEU A 207 -64.39 -10.47 7.33
CA LEU A 207 -64.62 -11.79 7.94
C LEU A 207 -64.98 -12.90 6.95
N LYS A 208 -65.17 -12.58 5.66
CA LYS A 208 -65.29 -13.62 4.62
C LYS A 208 -64.01 -14.43 4.44
N TYR A 209 -62.88 -13.93 4.92
CA TYR A 209 -61.56 -14.53 4.74
C TYR A 209 -60.96 -15.10 6.04
N PHE A 210 -61.58 -14.85 7.20
CA PHE A 210 -61.12 -15.32 8.51
C PHE A 210 -62.31 -15.83 9.32
N ASP A 211 -62.32 -17.12 9.67
CA ASP A 211 -63.40 -17.74 10.45
C ASP A 211 -63.10 -17.58 11.96
N ILE A 212 -63.67 -16.56 12.60
CA ILE A 212 -63.48 -16.34 14.04
C ILE A 212 -64.49 -17.21 14.80
N LYS A 213 -64.02 -18.35 15.35
CA LYS A 213 -64.81 -19.15 16.30
C LYS A 213 -64.48 -18.76 17.74
N GLY A 214 -65.54 -18.40 18.49
CA GLY A 214 -65.51 -18.17 19.92
C GLY A 214 -65.63 -16.70 20.31
N VAL A 215 -66.86 -16.25 20.57
CA VAL A 215 -67.11 -14.98 21.27
C VAL A 215 -67.62 -15.35 22.67
N PRO A 216 -66.93 -15.00 23.76
CA PRO A 216 -67.49 -15.13 25.10
C PRO A 216 -68.50 -14.00 25.37
N GLU A 217 -69.62 -14.33 26.02
CA GLU A 217 -70.69 -13.40 26.43
C GLU A 217 -70.31 -12.50 27.64
N THR A 218 -69.02 -12.20 27.84
CA THR A 218 -68.56 -11.29 28.92
C THR A 218 -67.65 -10.18 28.37
N PRO A 219 -67.70 -8.97 28.93
CA PRO A 219 -66.95 -7.84 28.40
C PRO A 219 -65.44 -8.11 28.51
N MET A 220 -64.80 -8.17 27.34
CA MET A 220 -63.40 -8.55 27.16
C MET A 220 -62.45 -7.47 27.70
N THR A 221 -61.66 -7.80 28.72
CA THR A 221 -60.57 -6.93 29.21
C THR A 221 -59.20 -7.28 28.66
N ASN A 222 -59.05 -8.28 27.78
CA ASN A 222 -57.81 -8.56 27.07
C ASN A 222 -58.08 -9.33 25.78
N ILE A 223 -57.87 -8.69 24.62
CA ILE A 223 -57.78 -9.41 23.35
C ILE A 223 -56.32 -9.82 23.14
N SER A 224 -56.01 -11.09 23.35
CA SER A 224 -54.90 -11.77 22.67
C SER A 224 -55.52 -12.69 21.61
N MET A 225 -55.33 -12.36 20.33
CA MET A 225 -55.80 -13.21 19.24
C MET A 225 -54.83 -14.39 19.09
N ASP A 226 -55.31 -15.62 19.25
CA ASP A 226 -54.49 -16.82 19.00
C ASP A 226 -54.40 -17.03 17.48
N LEU A 227 -53.25 -16.65 16.91
CA LEU A 227 -52.98 -16.65 15.47
C LEU A 227 -52.61 -18.05 14.92
N THR A 228 -52.66 -19.08 15.75
CA THR A 228 -52.25 -20.45 15.39
C THR A 228 -53.11 -21.08 14.28
N THR A 229 -54.38 -20.70 14.14
CA THR A 229 -55.30 -21.21 13.10
C THR A 229 -55.04 -20.65 11.70
N ILE A 230 -54.25 -19.58 11.56
CA ILE A 230 -53.82 -19.07 10.25
C ILE A 230 -52.90 -20.11 9.56
N GLY A 231 -52.13 -20.87 10.33
CA GLY A 231 -51.20 -21.88 9.82
C GLY A 231 -51.87 -23.05 9.09
N GLU A 232 -53.08 -23.45 9.50
CA GLU A 232 -53.79 -24.59 8.88
C GLU A 232 -54.39 -24.24 7.50
N TYR A 233 -54.80 -22.99 7.29
CA TYR A 233 -55.35 -22.54 6.00
C TYR A 233 -54.28 -22.52 4.90
N HIS A 234 -53.06 -22.09 5.22
CA HIS A 234 -51.94 -21.99 4.26
C HIS A 234 -51.32 -23.34 3.87
N ARG A 235 -51.40 -24.38 4.72
CA ARG A 235 -50.91 -25.74 4.40
C ARG A 235 -51.70 -26.45 3.29
N SER A 236 -52.94 -26.03 3.03
CA SER A 236 -53.80 -26.68 2.03
C SER A 236 -53.52 -26.28 0.57
N ARG A 237 -52.69 -25.24 0.35
CA ARG A 237 -52.47 -24.65 -1.00
C ARG A 237 -51.02 -24.41 -1.40
N VAL A 238 -50.05 -24.66 -0.52
CA VAL A 238 -48.61 -24.52 -0.83
C VAL A 238 -47.94 -25.88 -0.61
N GLU A 239 -47.44 -26.50 -1.67
CA GLU A 239 -46.53 -27.63 -1.55
C GLU A 239 -45.20 -27.13 -0.97
N VAL A 240 -44.97 -27.39 0.31
CA VAL A 240 -43.70 -27.13 0.97
C VAL A 240 -42.91 -28.44 0.97
N GLU A 241 -41.86 -28.50 0.15
CA GLU A 241 -40.93 -29.62 0.17
C GLU A 241 -40.02 -29.48 1.41
N VAL A 242 -40.25 -30.31 2.42
CA VAL A 242 -39.42 -30.35 3.62
C VAL A 242 -38.12 -31.08 3.29
N LEU A 243 -37.05 -30.32 2.99
CA LEU A 243 -35.71 -30.87 2.80
C LEU A 243 -35.18 -31.40 4.14
N GLN A 244 -35.36 -32.70 4.38
CA GLN A 244 -34.98 -33.34 5.65
C GLN A 244 -33.46 -33.49 5.85
N ASN A 245 -32.65 -33.38 4.79
CA ASN A 245 -31.18 -33.45 4.88
C ASN A 245 -30.52 -32.56 3.82
N ILE A 246 -29.79 -31.54 4.26
CA ILE A 246 -28.85 -30.78 3.42
C ILE A 246 -27.45 -31.33 3.68
N SER A 247 -26.87 -32.03 2.72
CA SER A 247 -25.46 -32.45 2.79
C SER A 247 -24.57 -31.22 2.59
N LEU A 248 -23.89 -30.77 3.66
CA LEU A 248 -22.88 -29.73 3.56
C LEU A 248 -21.59 -30.29 2.92
N PRO A 249 -20.92 -29.55 2.03
CA PRO A 249 -19.58 -29.90 1.56
C PRO A 249 -18.60 -30.02 2.74
N SER A 250 -17.62 -30.93 2.63
CA SER A 250 -16.65 -31.33 3.68
C SER A 250 -15.74 -30.23 4.27
N VAL A 251 -15.98 -28.95 3.93
CA VAL A 251 -15.21 -27.79 4.40
C VAL A 251 -15.79 -27.21 5.71
N TYR A 252 -16.99 -27.63 6.14
CA TYR A 252 -17.68 -27.09 7.31
C TYR A 252 -17.72 -28.08 8.50
N THR A 253 -16.57 -28.39 9.09
CA THR A 253 -16.45 -29.41 10.15
C THR A 253 -16.94 -28.99 11.55
N ASN A 254 -17.38 -27.74 11.75
CA ASN A 254 -17.77 -27.22 13.07
C ASN A 254 -19.19 -26.62 13.17
N LEU A 255 -20.04 -26.78 12.15
CA LEU A 255 -21.43 -26.33 12.24
C LEU A 255 -22.30 -27.44 12.85
N LYS A 256 -22.79 -27.21 14.07
CA LYS A 256 -23.92 -27.99 14.61
C LYS A 256 -25.20 -27.51 13.92
N LEU A 257 -25.92 -28.44 13.28
CA LEU A 257 -27.29 -28.20 12.81
C LEU A 257 -28.17 -27.91 14.03
N ALA A 258 -28.55 -26.65 14.21
CA ALA A 258 -29.67 -26.30 15.06
C ALA A 258 -30.94 -26.62 14.27
N GLN A 259 -31.75 -27.54 14.77
CA GLN A 259 -33.07 -27.80 14.22
C GLN A 259 -33.99 -26.67 14.71
N TRP A 260 -34.64 -25.96 13.80
CA TRP A 260 -35.59 -24.90 14.13
C TRP A 260 -37.00 -25.50 14.08
N GLU A 261 -37.79 -25.29 15.13
CA GLU A 261 -39.19 -25.79 15.21
C GLU A 261 -40.17 -24.93 14.38
N GLU A 262 -39.74 -23.79 13.87
CA GLU A 262 -40.58 -22.82 13.13
C GLU A 262 -40.25 -22.77 11.63
N VAL A 263 -41.23 -22.34 10.82
CA VAL A 263 -41.11 -22.27 9.34
C VAL A 263 -40.19 -21.10 8.95
N VAL A 264 -38.96 -21.41 8.58
CA VAL A 264 -37.97 -20.42 8.11
C VAL A 264 -38.02 -20.32 6.59
N VAL A 265 -38.27 -19.11 6.08
CA VAL A 265 -38.25 -18.80 4.64
C VAL A 265 -36.92 -18.11 4.30
N THR A 266 -36.22 -18.65 3.32
CA THR A 266 -34.98 -18.03 2.80
C THR A 266 -35.23 -17.44 1.43
N TYR A 267 -34.90 -16.16 1.24
CA TYR A 267 -35.06 -15.47 -0.05
C TYR A 267 -33.85 -14.58 -0.35
N GLN A 268 -33.54 -14.39 -1.63
CA GLN A 268 -32.41 -13.58 -2.05
C GLN A 268 -32.86 -12.12 -2.26
N GLN A 269 -32.26 -11.19 -1.52
CA GLN A 269 -32.46 -9.76 -1.69
C GLN A 269 -31.12 -9.12 -2.13
N GLY A 270 -30.99 -8.86 -3.43
CA GLY A 270 -29.74 -8.36 -4.02
C GLY A 270 -28.58 -9.36 -3.88
N ASN A 271 -27.55 -9.00 -3.09
CA ASN A 271 -26.38 -9.84 -2.82
C ASN A 271 -26.47 -10.63 -1.49
N ALA A 272 -27.57 -10.47 -0.74
CA ALA A 272 -27.78 -11.11 0.55
C ALA A 272 -28.84 -12.22 0.47
N LEU A 273 -28.61 -13.32 1.19
CA LEU A 273 -29.60 -14.36 1.47
C LEU A 273 -30.24 -13.99 2.81
N VAL A 274 -31.50 -13.60 2.77
CA VAL A 274 -32.28 -13.21 3.93
C VAL A 274 -32.96 -14.47 4.48
N ILE A 275 -32.75 -14.73 5.76
CA ILE A 275 -33.37 -15.81 6.52
C ILE A 275 -34.43 -15.14 7.40
N ALA A 276 -35.70 -15.37 7.08
CA ALA A 276 -36.83 -14.75 7.75
C ALA A 276 -37.78 -15.80 8.31
N ASN A 277 -38.51 -15.42 9.34
CA ASN A 277 -39.62 -16.17 9.91
C ASN A 277 -40.90 -15.29 9.80
N VAL A 278 -42.05 -15.83 10.21
CA VAL A 278 -43.36 -15.16 10.21
C VAL A 278 -43.36 -13.83 10.98
N ASP A 279 -42.46 -13.68 11.96
CA ASP A 279 -42.31 -12.47 12.78
C ASP A 279 -41.29 -11.45 12.24
N GLY A 280 -40.54 -11.78 11.19
CA GLY A 280 -39.63 -10.83 10.52
C GLY A 280 -38.31 -11.44 10.06
N VAL A 281 -37.38 -10.56 9.64
CA VAL A 281 -36.03 -10.94 9.22
C VAL A 281 -35.21 -11.35 10.44
N VAL A 282 -34.86 -12.63 10.53
CA VAL A 282 -34.10 -13.19 11.64
C VAL A 282 -32.61 -12.96 11.44
N SER A 283 -32.11 -13.18 10.22
CA SER A 283 -30.72 -12.89 9.88
C SER A 283 -30.54 -12.64 8.38
N THR A 284 -29.49 -11.91 8.02
CA THR A 284 -29.10 -11.71 6.62
C THR A 284 -27.67 -12.19 6.41
N VAL A 285 -27.49 -13.09 5.45
CA VAL A 285 -26.16 -13.55 5.02
C VAL A 285 -25.78 -12.73 3.80
N GLN A 286 -24.89 -11.75 3.98
CA GLN A 286 -24.40 -10.93 2.88
C GLN A 286 -23.38 -11.68 1.99
N ASP A 287 -23.21 -11.20 0.76
CA ASP A 287 -22.20 -11.64 -0.23
C ASP A 287 -22.28 -13.11 -0.69
N VAL A 288 -23.50 -13.59 -0.89
CA VAL A 288 -23.77 -14.99 -1.30
C VAL A 288 -23.18 -15.29 -2.67
N LYS A 289 -23.21 -14.34 -3.61
CA LYS A 289 -22.57 -14.52 -4.94
C LYS A 289 -21.04 -14.61 -4.84
N VAL A 290 -20.41 -13.83 -3.97
CA VAL A 290 -18.95 -13.82 -3.75
C VAL A 290 -18.51 -15.15 -3.13
N LYS A 291 -19.28 -15.68 -2.18
CA LYS A 291 -19.07 -17.01 -1.58
C LYS A 291 -19.33 -18.14 -2.58
N LYS A 292 -20.40 -18.06 -3.40
CA LYS A 292 -20.76 -19.08 -4.41
C LYS A 292 -19.72 -19.18 -5.54
N LEU A 293 -19.10 -18.07 -5.94
CA LEU A 293 -18.05 -18.02 -6.96
C LEU A 293 -16.63 -18.30 -6.41
N GLY A 294 -16.47 -18.40 -5.09
CA GLY A 294 -15.18 -18.62 -4.44
C GLY A 294 -14.14 -17.52 -4.72
N LEU A 295 -14.59 -16.28 -4.98
CA LEU A 295 -13.71 -15.17 -5.38
C LEU A 295 -12.73 -14.77 -4.28
N VAL A 296 -13.15 -14.83 -3.00
CA VAL A 296 -12.30 -14.52 -1.84
C VAL A 296 -11.14 -15.52 -1.71
N PRO A 297 -11.35 -16.86 -1.67
CA PRO A 297 -10.27 -17.84 -1.72
C PRO A 297 -9.31 -17.66 -2.89
N LYS A 298 -9.84 -17.36 -4.08
CA LYS A 298 -9.01 -17.10 -5.29
C LYS A 298 -8.17 -15.83 -5.15
N ALA A 299 -8.73 -14.75 -4.62
CA ALA A 299 -7.99 -13.51 -4.36
C ALA A 299 -6.88 -13.71 -3.32
N ILE A 300 -7.15 -14.44 -2.23
CA ILE A 300 -6.18 -14.77 -1.20
C ILE A 300 -5.02 -15.59 -1.77
N ALA A 301 -5.31 -16.56 -2.65
CA ALA A 301 -4.28 -17.38 -3.30
C ALA A 301 -3.33 -16.58 -4.21
N ILE A 302 -3.75 -15.38 -4.67
CA ILE A 302 -2.95 -14.51 -5.53
C ILE A 302 -2.04 -13.57 -4.71
N LEU A 303 -2.40 -13.24 -3.46
CA LEU A 303 -1.67 -12.27 -2.62
C LEU A 303 -0.16 -12.55 -2.50
N PRO A 304 0.33 -13.78 -2.28
CA PRO A 304 1.77 -14.04 -2.21
C PRO A 304 2.50 -13.80 -3.54
N ARG A 305 1.83 -14.08 -4.68
CA ARG A 305 2.38 -13.82 -6.02
C ARG A 305 2.41 -12.32 -6.31
N LEU A 306 1.39 -11.60 -5.86
CA LEU A 306 1.34 -10.15 -5.97
C LEU A 306 2.43 -9.50 -5.11
N SER A 307 2.65 -9.98 -3.87
CA SER A 307 3.74 -9.54 -3.00
C SER A 307 5.11 -9.72 -3.67
N LEU A 308 5.38 -10.88 -4.29
CA LEU A 308 6.59 -11.12 -5.08
C LEU A 308 6.71 -10.16 -6.26
N LEU A 309 5.63 -9.97 -7.02
CA LEU A 309 5.61 -9.08 -8.18
C LEU A 309 5.93 -7.65 -7.77
N VAL A 310 5.30 -7.16 -6.70
CA VAL A 310 5.53 -5.81 -6.18
C VAL A 310 6.97 -5.64 -5.66
N ALA A 311 7.53 -6.65 -5.00
CA ALA A 311 8.95 -6.64 -4.61
C ALA A 311 9.90 -6.64 -5.82
N ALA A 312 9.59 -7.40 -6.87
CA ALA A 312 10.37 -7.38 -8.10
C ALA A 312 10.28 -6.01 -8.81
N LEU A 313 9.09 -5.40 -8.84
CA LEU A 313 8.90 -4.04 -9.35
C LEU A 313 9.66 -3.00 -8.56
N SER A 314 9.80 -3.16 -7.24
CA SER A 314 10.63 -2.30 -6.39
C SER A 314 12.09 -2.28 -6.83
N VAL A 315 12.69 -3.46 -7.03
CA VAL A 315 14.09 -3.57 -7.48
C VAL A 315 14.23 -3.08 -8.92
N LEU A 316 13.29 -3.44 -9.79
CA LEU A 316 13.26 -3.01 -11.19
C LEU A 316 13.17 -1.48 -11.30
N TRP A 317 12.42 -0.83 -10.41
CA TRP A 317 12.35 0.62 -10.34
C TRP A 317 13.73 1.26 -10.19
N LEU A 318 14.57 0.79 -9.25
CA LEU A 318 15.92 1.30 -9.09
C LEU A 318 16.80 1.07 -10.33
N VAL A 319 16.67 -0.09 -10.98
CA VAL A 319 17.41 -0.41 -12.20
C VAL A 319 17.02 0.51 -13.36
N THR A 320 15.79 1.04 -13.37
CA THR A 320 15.36 2.02 -14.39
C THR A 320 15.85 3.45 -14.14
N LEU A 321 16.25 3.82 -12.91
CA LEU A 321 16.62 5.20 -12.57
C LEU A 321 17.83 5.76 -13.36
N PRO A 322 18.87 4.96 -13.68
CA PRO A 322 19.99 5.46 -14.48
C PRO A 322 19.67 5.70 -15.96
N GLN A 323 18.46 5.35 -16.42
CA GLN A 323 18.03 5.59 -17.80
C GLN A 323 17.80 7.07 -18.07
N ASP A 324 18.12 7.50 -19.30
CA ASP A 324 17.95 8.88 -19.75
C ASP A 324 16.49 9.32 -19.60
N GLY A 325 16.27 10.47 -18.97
CA GLY A 325 14.95 11.02 -18.63
C GLY A 325 14.55 10.83 -17.16
N ASN A 326 15.12 9.86 -16.44
CA ASN A 326 14.76 9.59 -15.03
C ASN A 326 15.64 10.34 -14.01
N TYR A 327 16.84 10.77 -14.41
CA TYR A 327 17.76 11.54 -13.57
C TYR A 327 17.83 13.01 -14.02
N ARG A 328 18.43 13.86 -13.17
CA ARG A 328 18.63 15.29 -13.42
C ARG A 328 20.11 15.62 -13.56
N ASN A 329 20.41 16.66 -14.32
CA ASN A 329 21.72 17.28 -14.31
C ASN A 329 21.93 18.03 -12.99
N VAL A 330 23.16 17.97 -12.49
CA VAL A 330 23.65 18.79 -11.38
C VAL A 330 23.58 20.27 -11.75
N TYR A 331 23.11 21.11 -10.82
CA TYR A 331 23.07 22.57 -10.94
C TYR A 331 23.28 23.21 -9.57
N ILE A 332 23.57 24.51 -9.54
CA ILE A 332 23.67 25.30 -8.31
C ILE A 332 22.31 25.96 -8.09
N SER A 333 21.65 25.64 -6.98
CA SER A 333 20.33 26.18 -6.63
C SER A 333 20.47 27.54 -5.96
N GLU A 334 21.47 27.68 -5.08
CA GLU A 334 21.77 28.89 -4.34
C GLU A 334 22.63 29.86 -5.16
N ASN A 335 22.04 30.98 -5.57
CA ASN A 335 22.72 31.98 -6.39
C ASN A 335 23.92 32.62 -5.67
N ALA A 336 23.88 32.71 -4.34
CA ALA A 336 24.95 33.34 -3.55
C ALA A 336 26.28 32.56 -3.60
N LEU A 337 26.25 31.24 -3.85
CA LEU A 337 27.47 30.41 -3.86
C LEU A 337 28.47 30.87 -4.91
N MET A 338 28.00 31.27 -6.10
CA MET A 338 28.84 31.83 -7.16
C MET A 338 30.17 31.04 -7.41
N PRO A 339 30.11 29.71 -7.60
CA PRO A 339 31.33 28.92 -7.74
C PRO A 339 32.17 29.36 -8.93
N ALA A 340 33.49 29.35 -8.75
CA ALA A 340 34.50 29.61 -9.77
C ALA A 340 34.46 31.03 -10.38
N GLN A 341 33.78 32.00 -9.74
CA GLN A 341 33.77 33.38 -10.23
C GLN A 341 35.09 34.14 -9.92
N ALA A 342 35.74 33.80 -8.81
CA ALA A 342 37.00 34.43 -8.41
C ALA A 342 38.19 33.53 -8.74
N ASN A 343 39.19 34.08 -9.43
CA ASN A 343 40.44 33.39 -9.68
C ASN A 343 41.25 33.19 -8.40
N SER A 344 41.69 31.96 -8.15
CA SER A 344 42.63 31.67 -7.07
C SER A 344 44.06 32.05 -7.44
N TYR A 345 44.77 32.66 -6.50
CA TYR A 345 46.19 32.98 -6.57
C TYR A 345 47.08 31.83 -6.02
N PHE A 346 46.49 30.72 -5.58
CA PHE A 346 47.21 29.54 -5.08
C PHE A 346 47.79 28.76 -6.27
N ARG A 347 48.93 29.23 -6.79
CA ARG A 347 49.59 28.76 -8.02
C ARG A 347 51.09 28.52 -7.79
N GLU A 348 51.91 28.66 -8.83
CA GLU A 348 53.34 28.30 -8.89
C GLU A 348 54.20 28.78 -7.70
N SER A 349 53.96 29.98 -7.16
CA SER A 349 54.71 30.45 -5.99
C SER A 349 54.42 29.62 -4.74
N GLU A 350 53.14 29.25 -4.53
CA GLU A 350 52.71 28.44 -3.39
C GLU A 350 53.12 26.98 -3.54
N TRP A 351 53.34 26.50 -4.76
CA TRP A 351 53.84 25.15 -5.01
C TRP A 351 55.17 24.87 -4.30
N ASN A 352 56.12 25.81 -4.35
CA ASN A 352 57.40 25.67 -3.64
C ASN A 352 57.23 25.62 -2.11
N ILE A 353 56.24 26.34 -1.59
CA ILE A 353 55.95 26.38 -0.15
C ILE A 353 55.33 25.06 0.31
N VAL A 354 54.36 24.53 -0.45
CA VAL A 354 53.76 23.21 -0.18
C VAL A 354 54.85 22.15 -0.15
N ARG A 355 55.78 22.17 -1.12
CA ARG A 355 56.92 21.24 -1.16
C ARG A 355 57.81 21.36 0.07
N GLY A 356 58.15 22.58 0.48
CA GLY A 356 58.96 22.81 1.68
C GLY A 356 58.33 22.22 2.95
N TYR A 357 57.03 22.47 3.17
CA TYR A 357 56.31 21.85 4.29
C TYR A 357 56.26 20.33 4.17
N ARG A 358 56.09 19.81 2.96
CA ARG A 358 56.07 18.36 2.72
C ARG A 358 57.39 17.70 3.10
N GLU A 359 58.52 18.27 2.67
CA GLU A 359 59.85 17.73 2.99
C GLU A 359 60.07 17.61 4.50
N GLU A 360 59.56 18.56 5.30
CA GLU A 360 59.61 18.47 6.77
C GLU A 360 58.60 17.47 7.33
N ILE A 361 57.36 17.47 6.86
CA ILE A 361 56.31 16.53 7.29
C ILE A 361 56.72 15.08 6.99
N GLY A 362 57.33 14.82 5.83
CA GLY A 362 57.83 13.50 5.45
C GLY A 362 58.89 12.95 6.41
N LYS A 363 59.69 13.80 7.06
CA LYS A 363 60.66 13.38 8.09
C LYS A 363 59.99 12.95 9.40
N MET A 364 58.74 13.33 9.60
CA MET A 364 57.98 13.11 10.83
C MET A 364 57.05 11.90 10.74
N GLU A 365 57.13 11.10 9.67
CA GLU A 365 56.25 9.94 9.44
C GLU A 365 56.30 8.91 10.57
N GLU A 366 57.43 8.75 11.25
CA GLU A 366 57.60 7.80 12.36
C GLU A 366 57.42 8.44 13.75
N TRP A 367 57.21 9.77 13.82
CA TRP A 367 57.12 10.49 15.09
C TRP A 367 55.77 10.23 15.78
N SER A 368 55.65 10.54 17.08
CA SER A 368 54.34 10.47 17.72
C SER A 368 53.41 11.58 17.20
N VAL A 369 52.09 11.36 17.25
CA VAL A 369 51.11 12.38 16.83
C VAL A 369 51.23 13.66 17.67
N ALA A 370 51.58 13.53 18.95
CA ALA A 370 51.82 14.68 19.83
C ALA A 370 53.01 15.53 19.34
N ASP A 371 54.14 14.91 19.04
CA ASP A 371 55.34 15.62 18.54
C ASP A 371 55.07 16.29 17.18
N ARG A 372 54.35 15.59 16.29
CA ARG A 372 53.92 16.16 15.00
C ARG A 372 53.04 17.38 15.20
N ASN A 373 52.05 17.28 16.09
CA ASN A 373 51.14 18.37 16.39
C ASN A 373 51.88 19.58 16.97
N GLU A 374 52.90 19.39 17.80
CA GLU A 374 53.71 20.49 18.35
C GLU A 374 54.43 21.27 17.24
N VAL A 375 55.02 20.56 16.26
CA VAL A 375 55.67 21.20 15.11
C VAL A 375 54.65 21.95 14.26
N ILE A 376 53.55 21.31 13.87
CA ILE A 376 52.50 21.96 13.07
C ILE A 376 51.94 23.18 13.79
N ALA A 377 51.71 23.07 15.11
CA ALA A 377 51.25 24.18 15.93
C ALA A 377 52.22 25.37 15.89
N SER A 378 53.53 25.14 15.96
CA SER A 378 54.52 26.22 15.83
C SER A 378 54.40 26.94 14.48
N TRP A 379 54.23 26.23 13.37
CA TRP A 379 54.11 26.84 12.04
C TRP A 379 52.80 27.62 11.87
N LEU A 380 51.71 27.15 12.49
CA LEU A 380 50.42 27.85 12.48
C LEU A 380 50.48 29.12 13.34
N VAL A 381 51.13 29.07 14.50
CA VAL A 381 51.37 30.25 15.36
C VAL A 381 52.26 31.28 14.64
N ASP A 382 53.33 30.84 13.98
CA ASP A 382 54.19 31.70 13.15
C ASP A 382 53.41 32.36 12.00
N SER A 383 52.35 31.70 11.54
CA SER A 383 51.42 32.23 10.52
C SER A 383 50.34 33.16 11.09
N GLY A 384 50.31 33.38 12.41
CA GLY A 384 49.40 34.27 13.12
C GLY A 384 48.07 33.64 13.55
N LEU A 385 47.97 32.31 13.60
CA LEU A 385 46.75 31.59 14.00
C LEU A 385 46.70 31.28 15.49
N GLN A 386 45.49 31.25 16.04
CA GLN A 386 45.24 30.82 17.42
C GLN A 386 45.13 29.30 17.47
N ILE A 387 45.91 28.66 18.34
CA ILE A 387 45.94 27.20 18.48
C ILE A 387 45.24 26.75 19.76
N SER A 388 44.53 25.64 19.69
CA SER A 388 43.93 24.98 20.85
C SER A 388 44.00 23.45 20.65
N TYR A 389 43.87 22.71 21.74
CA TYR A 389 43.91 21.25 21.75
C TYR A 389 42.65 20.71 22.40
N HIS A 390 42.05 19.69 21.77
CA HIS A 390 40.99 18.90 22.38
C HIS A 390 41.56 17.58 22.91
N GLU A 391 41.40 17.35 24.21
CA GLU A 391 41.78 16.10 24.86
C GLU A 391 40.69 15.05 24.65
N ASN A 392 40.95 14.08 23.78
CA ASN A 392 39.99 13.01 23.48
C ASN A 392 39.81 12.02 24.65
N GLY A 393 40.84 11.85 25.50
CA GLY A 393 40.84 10.92 26.63
C GLY A 393 41.00 9.43 26.28
N PHE A 394 40.69 9.03 25.05
CA PHE A 394 40.86 7.66 24.52
C PHE A 394 41.82 7.56 23.32
N ALA A 395 42.23 8.70 22.75
CA ALA A 395 43.12 8.82 21.61
C ALA A 395 44.06 10.03 21.79
N ASN A 396 44.99 10.24 20.85
CA ASN A 396 45.86 11.42 20.89
C ASN A 396 45.05 12.72 20.83
N ASN A 397 45.60 13.81 21.38
CA ASN A 397 44.93 15.11 21.39
C ASN A 397 44.73 15.62 19.95
N THR A 398 43.53 16.15 19.67
CA THR A 398 43.22 16.76 18.38
C THR A 398 43.69 18.21 18.40
N LEU A 399 44.69 18.54 17.58
CA LEU A 399 45.10 19.92 17.35
C LEU A 399 44.07 20.61 16.46
N TYR A 400 43.69 21.84 16.80
CA TYR A 400 42.95 22.70 15.89
C TYR A 400 43.41 24.15 16.00
N ALA A 401 43.23 24.90 14.92
CA ALA A 401 43.56 26.31 14.84
C ALA A 401 42.40 27.12 14.31
N ILE A 402 42.17 28.30 14.90
CA ILE A 402 41.09 29.21 14.55
C ILE A 402 41.67 30.43 13.83
N MET A 403 41.14 30.69 12.64
CA MET A 403 41.32 31.92 11.89
C MET A 403 40.03 32.75 11.97
N HIS A 404 40.08 33.86 12.69
CA HIS A 404 38.97 34.80 12.71
C HIS A 404 38.85 35.60 11.40
N ALA A 405 37.61 35.76 10.94
CA ALA A 405 37.29 36.45 9.71
C ALA A 405 37.53 37.96 9.85
N PRO A 406 38.33 38.60 8.98
CA PRO A 406 38.57 40.03 9.03
C PRO A 406 37.33 40.88 8.69
N ARG A 407 36.31 40.31 8.05
CA ARG A 407 35.07 40.99 7.64
C ARG A 407 33.81 40.38 8.25
N GLY A 408 33.94 39.50 9.24
CA GLY A 408 32.84 38.77 9.86
C GLY A 408 32.55 39.19 11.29
N GLU A 409 31.37 38.84 11.80
CA GLU A 409 30.98 39.03 13.21
C GLU A 409 31.44 37.86 14.12
N ASN A 410 32.26 36.94 13.59
CA ASN A 410 32.75 35.73 14.26
C ASN A 410 31.64 34.75 14.73
N THR A 411 30.45 34.80 14.13
CA THR A 411 29.29 33.96 14.48
C THR A 411 29.20 32.66 13.69
N GLU A 412 29.88 32.58 12.55
CA GLU A 412 29.82 31.48 11.59
C GLU A 412 31.22 31.02 11.21
N ALA A 413 31.37 29.73 10.93
CA ALA A 413 32.65 29.10 10.62
C ALA A 413 32.56 28.08 9.48
N MET A 414 33.70 27.81 8.87
CA MET A 414 33.96 26.70 7.94
C MET A 414 35.14 25.88 8.48
N ALA A 415 35.13 24.57 8.29
CA ALA A 415 36.18 23.69 8.79
C ALA A 415 36.97 23.02 7.65
N LEU A 416 38.29 23.11 7.70
CA LEU A 416 39.21 22.30 6.90
C LEU A 416 39.82 21.23 7.79
N VAL A 417 39.48 19.97 7.54
CA VAL A 417 39.94 18.84 8.35
C VAL A 417 40.93 18.03 7.57
N VAL A 418 42.09 17.76 8.18
CA VAL A 418 43.10 16.89 7.59
C VAL A 418 43.55 15.89 8.64
N PRO A 419 43.12 14.61 8.56
CA PRO A 419 43.59 13.58 9.46
C PRO A 419 45.03 13.17 9.14
N TRP A 420 45.83 12.79 10.13
CA TRP A 420 47.20 12.28 9.92
C TRP A 420 47.22 10.97 9.13
N THR A 421 46.20 10.14 9.32
CA THR A 421 45.99 8.88 8.59
C THR A 421 44.74 8.99 7.73
N ASN A 422 44.86 8.69 6.43
CA ASN A 422 43.75 8.76 5.48
C ASN A 422 42.85 7.51 5.53
N SER A 423 41.77 7.49 4.74
CA SER A 423 40.84 6.34 4.64
C SER A 423 41.44 5.04 4.10
N ASP A 424 42.61 5.07 3.45
CA ASP A 424 43.32 3.86 3.00
C ASP A 424 44.36 3.39 4.04
N ASN A 425 44.34 3.93 5.27
CA ASN A 425 45.33 3.72 6.33
C ASN A 425 46.77 4.13 5.96
N GLU A 426 46.92 5.10 5.07
CA GLU A 426 48.22 5.66 4.69
C GLU A 426 48.49 7.01 5.37
N TYR A 427 49.76 7.34 5.52
CA TYR A 427 50.21 8.66 6.00
C TYR A 427 49.77 9.77 5.04
N ASN A 428 48.98 10.72 5.54
CA ASN A 428 48.32 11.77 4.76
C ASN A 428 49.23 12.99 4.49
N GLU A 429 50.45 12.70 4.04
CA GLU A 429 51.56 13.66 3.85
C GLU A 429 51.18 14.82 2.91
N GLY A 430 50.59 14.50 1.75
CA GLY A 430 50.19 15.47 0.74
C GLY A 430 49.13 16.45 1.26
N ALA A 431 48.14 15.96 2.00
CA ALA A 431 47.07 16.81 2.51
C ALA A 431 47.55 17.68 3.68
N MET A 432 48.40 17.14 4.56
CA MET A 432 48.96 17.88 5.68
C MET A 432 49.82 19.06 5.20
N SER A 433 50.72 18.80 4.24
CA SER A 433 51.55 19.85 3.64
C SER A 433 50.70 20.93 2.95
N LEU A 434 49.63 20.52 2.27
CA LEU A 434 48.71 21.44 1.63
C LEU A 434 47.88 22.26 2.63
N ALA A 435 47.44 21.65 3.74
CA ALA A 435 46.66 22.33 4.77
C ALA A 435 47.44 23.45 5.46
N VAL A 436 48.70 23.21 5.83
CA VAL A 436 49.56 24.23 6.44
C VAL A 436 49.82 25.37 5.45
N ALA A 437 50.09 25.04 4.18
CA ALA A 437 50.28 26.05 3.13
C ALA A 437 49.02 26.88 2.88
N LEU A 438 47.85 26.24 2.84
CA LEU A 438 46.55 26.91 2.71
C LEU A 438 46.24 27.79 3.93
N ALA A 439 46.54 27.33 5.15
CA ALA A 439 46.37 28.10 6.36
C ALA A 439 47.15 29.42 6.30
N ARG A 440 48.44 29.35 5.96
CA ARG A 440 49.30 30.52 5.72
C ARG A 440 48.80 31.40 4.56
N TYR A 441 48.24 30.81 3.51
CA TYR A 441 47.72 31.54 2.36
C TYR A 441 46.41 32.27 2.69
N PHE A 442 45.51 31.64 3.45
CA PHE A 442 44.24 32.24 3.86
C PHE A 442 44.43 33.40 4.82
N THR A 443 45.38 33.33 5.77
CA THR A 443 45.65 34.44 6.71
C THR A 443 46.11 35.72 6.03
N LYS A 444 46.70 35.63 4.83
CA LYS A 444 47.11 36.79 4.03
C LYS A 444 45.94 37.48 3.32
N MET A 445 44.75 36.87 3.32
CA MET A 445 43.59 37.40 2.63
C MET A 445 42.64 38.13 3.56
N SER A 446 42.14 39.28 3.09
CA SER A 446 41.14 40.08 3.81
C SER A 446 39.70 39.83 3.34
N ILE A 447 39.43 38.74 2.60
CA ILE A 447 38.13 38.50 1.96
C ILE A 447 37.13 37.73 2.83
N TRP A 448 37.60 37.07 3.89
CA TRP A 448 36.78 36.14 4.66
C TRP A 448 35.80 36.88 5.57
N SER A 449 34.54 36.44 5.52
CA SER A 449 33.41 36.86 6.35
C SER A 449 32.99 35.77 7.35
N LYS A 450 33.41 34.52 7.12
CA LYS A 450 33.24 33.39 8.04
C LYS A 450 34.59 32.94 8.58
N ASN A 451 34.61 32.53 9.84
CA ASN A 451 35.81 32.00 10.47
C ASN A 451 36.25 30.71 9.78
N ILE A 452 37.55 30.40 9.82
CA ILE A 452 38.08 29.16 9.28
C ILE A 452 38.75 28.39 10.40
N ILE A 453 38.35 27.14 10.58
CA ILE A 453 38.91 26.23 11.57
C ILE A 453 39.73 25.18 10.82
N PHE A 454 41.00 25.05 11.18
CA PHE A 454 41.86 23.97 10.70
C PHE A 454 41.92 22.88 11.76
N VAL A 455 41.60 21.63 11.43
CA VAL A 455 41.51 20.53 12.40
C VAL A 455 42.41 19.39 11.96
N PHE A 456 43.28 18.93 12.85
CA PHE A 456 44.30 17.92 12.60
C PHE A 456 44.13 16.72 13.54
N PRO A 457 43.11 15.88 13.32
CA PRO A 457 42.90 14.68 14.13
C PRO A 457 43.89 13.58 13.73
N GLU A 458 44.07 12.58 14.60
CA GLU A 458 44.86 11.39 14.28
C GLU A 458 44.23 10.59 13.12
N THR A 459 42.91 10.37 13.18
CA THR A 459 42.12 9.69 12.15
C THR A 459 40.81 10.43 11.91
N GLY A 460 40.19 10.22 10.75
CA GLY A 460 38.87 10.75 10.42
C GLY A 460 37.71 10.13 11.21
N HIS A 461 37.97 9.18 12.12
CA HIS A 461 36.93 8.42 12.81
C HIS A 461 36.61 9.01 14.20
N ARG A 462 36.82 8.21 15.26
CA ARG A 462 36.52 8.51 16.66
C ARG A 462 37.15 9.81 17.18
N PRO A 463 38.44 10.13 16.92
CA PRO A 463 39.05 11.37 17.38
C PRO A 463 38.42 12.61 16.75
N LEU A 464 38.11 12.56 15.45
CA LEU A 464 37.39 13.65 14.77
C LEU A 464 35.97 13.79 15.33
N ARG A 465 35.24 12.68 15.50
CA ARG A 465 33.89 12.71 16.08
C ARG A 465 33.87 13.33 17.47
N SER A 466 34.82 12.96 18.33
CA SER A 466 34.93 13.52 19.68
C SER A 466 35.19 15.03 19.66
N TRP A 467 36.04 15.52 18.75
CA TRP A 467 36.24 16.96 18.57
C TRP A 467 34.96 17.66 18.08
N VAL A 468 34.24 17.10 17.10
CA VAL A 468 32.99 17.68 16.59
C VAL A 468 31.94 17.76 17.70
N GLU A 469 31.80 16.71 18.52
CA GLU A 469 30.89 16.71 19.67
C GLU A 469 31.30 17.76 20.70
N ALA A 470 32.58 17.75 21.11
CA ALA A 470 33.11 18.68 22.11
C ALA A 470 32.96 20.14 21.68
N TYR A 471 33.13 20.44 20.38
CA TYR A 471 32.93 21.77 19.81
C TYR A 471 31.53 22.36 20.07
N HIS A 472 30.51 21.50 20.15
CA HIS A 472 29.13 21.95 20.35
C HIS A 472 28.67 21.86 21.82
N THR A 473 29.47 21.23 22.69
CA THR A 473 29.02 20.91 24.06
C THR A 473 29.92 21.47 25.16
N VAL A 474 31.24 21.44 24.99
CA VAL A 474 32.19 21.62 26.10
C VAL A 474 33.35 22.58 25.77
N LEU A 475 33.80 22.68 24.52
CA LEU A 475 34.95 23.52 24.17
C LEU A 475 34.62 25.01 24.38
N ASP A 476 35.50 25.72 25.08
CA ASP A 476 35.41 27.17 25.28
C ASP A 476 35.89 27.93 24.03
N ASP A 477 37.00 27.47 23.42
CA ASP A 477 37.59 28.08 22.23
C ASP A 477 36.87 27.59 20.96
N THR A 478 35.80 28.31 20.60
CA THR A 478 35.00 28.05 19.40
C THR A 478 34.98 29.27 18.47
N ALA A 479 34.68 29.04 17.19
CA ALA A 479 34.69 30.06 16.14
C ALA A 479 33.29 30.37 15.58
N GLY A 480 32.22 30.06 16.34
CA GLY A 480 30.84 30.19 15.89
C GLY A 480 30.26 28.91 15.28
N SER A 481 29.05 28.99 14.70
CA SER A 481 28.39 27.81 14.10
C SER A 481 29.13 27.36 12.85
N ILE A 482 29.58 26.11 12.81
CA ILE A 482 30.18 25.53 11.60
C ILE A 482 29.07 25.28 10.58
N GLU A 483 29.25 25.76 9.35
CA GLU A 483 28.27 25.56 8.27
C GLU A 483 28.67 24.45 7.31
N ALA A 484 29.95 24.44 6.92
CA ALA A 484 30.51 23.46 6.01
C ALA A 484 31.87 22.95 6.50
N ALA A 485 32.15 21.69 6.20
CA ALA A 485 33.44 21.08 6.45
C ALA A 485 33.95 20.36 5.19
N ILE A 486 35.24 20.50 4.90
CA ILE A 486 35.91 19.73 3.84
C ILE A 486 36.99 18.90 4.52
N ILE A 487 36.94 17.59 4.29
CA ILE A 487 37.99 16.68 4.74
C ILE A 487 38.93 16.45 3.54
N MET A 488 40.23 16.60 3.78
CA MET A 488 41.23 16.47 2.72
C MET A 488 42.05 15.19 2.89
N GLU A 489 42.09 14.40 1.83
CA GLU A 489 42.96 13.23 1.72
C GLU A 489 43.86 13.34 0.49
N TYR A 490 45.16 13.25 0.73
CA TYR A 490 46.18 13.18 -0.29
C TYR A 490 47.38 12.47 0.35
N GLY A 491 47.55 11.20 -0.02
CA GLY A 491 48.55 10.30 0.56
C GLY A 491 50.00 10.68 0.26
N LYS A 492 50.88 9.69 0.29
CA LYS A 492 52.32 9.88 0.09
C LYS A 492 52.67 10.40 -1.30
N ASN A 493 53.79 11.12 -1.40
CA ASN A 493 54.33 11.64 -2.66
C ASN A 493 53.32 12.54 -3.43
N GLY A 494 52.56 13.35 -2.70
CA GLY A 494 51.46 14.14 -3.25
C GLY A 494 51.84 15.36 -4.09
N ASP A 495 52.82 15.27 -4.98
CA ASP A 495 53.21 16.35 -5.88
C ASP A 495 52.26 16.44 -7.09
N TYR A 496 51.82 15.29 -7.59
CA TYR A 496 50.93 15.18 -8.74
C TYR A 496 49.83 14.16 -8.53
N PHE A 497 48.67 14.43 -9.13
CA PHE A 497 47.49 13.57 -9.09
C PHE A 497 46.74 13.64 -10.41
N GLU A 498 46.00 12.57 -10.74
CA GLU A 498 45.29 12.48 -12.00
C GLU A 498 43.86 13.02 -11.91
N TYR A 499 43.18 12.72 -10.80
CA TYR A 499 41.79 13.07 -10.54
C TYR A 499 41.53 13.10 -9.03
N TYR A 500 40.44 13.75 -8.62
CA TYR A 500 39.98 13.67 -7.24
C TYR A 500 38.66 12.93 -7.12
N ASP A 501 38.51 12.20 -6.04
CA ASP A 501 37.31 11.43 -5.70
C ASP A 501 36.57 12.12 -4.56
N MET A 502 35.25 12.21 -4.67
CA MET A 502 34.39 12.79 -3.64
C MET A 502 33.62 11.72 -2.88
N PHE A 503 33.74 11.77 -1.56
CA PHE A 503 32.94 10.97 -0.61
C PHE A 503 32.08 11.93 0.20
N TYR A 504 30.83 11.57 0.44
CA TYR A 504 29.82 12.47 1.00
C TYR A 504 28.80 11.73 1.86
N GLU A 505 29.03 10.45 2.10
CA GLU A 505 28.11 9.60 2.84
C GLU A 505 28.14 9.96 4.33
N GLY A 506 27.01 10.42 4.86
CA GLY A 506 26.84 10.70 6.27
C GLY A 506 26.24 9.51 7.04
N LEU A 507 26.29 9.59 8.37
CA LEU A 507 25.70 8.60 9.25
C LEU A 507 24.18 8.67 9.22
N ASN A 508 23.57 7.52 9.51
CA ASN A 508 22.13 7.40 9.72
C ASN A 508 21.29 7.94 8.55
N GLY A 509 21.81 7.86 7.32
CA GLY A 509 21.14 8.30 6.10
C GLY A 509 21.23 9.80 5.80
N GLN A 510 22.00 10.55 6.59
CA GLN A 510 22.25 11.96 6.32
C GLN A 510 23.17 12.15 5.12
N LEU A 511 22.89 13.17 4.32
CA LEU A 511 23.71 13.58 3.18
C LEU A 511 23.93 15.09 3.26
N PRO A 512 25.10 15.58 2.82
CA PRO A 512 25.34 17.02 2.77
C PRO A 512 24.48 17.66 1.69
N ASN A 513 24.24 18.94 1.83
CA ASN A 513 23.55 19.74 0.83
C ASN A 513 24.22 19.56 -0.56
N LEU A 514 23.42 19.21 -1.56
CA LEU A 514 23.90 18.90 -2.91
C LEU A 514 24.68 20.07 -3.56
N ASP A 515 24.31 21.32 -3.26
CA ASP A 515 25.00 22.48 -3.83
C ASP A 515 26.45 22.61 -3.35
N LEU A 516 26.79 22.10 -2.15
CA LEU A 516 28.17 22.07 -1.66
C LEU A 516 29.03 21.14 -2.52
N LEU A 517 28.54 19.93 -2.81
CA LEU A 517 29.22 18.99 -3.71
C LEU A 517 29.32 19.55 -5.13
N ASN A 518 28.24 20.17 -5.59
CA ASN A 518 28.19 20.76 -6.93
C ASN A 518 29.19 21.90 -7.07
N THR A 519 29.36 22.73 -6.04
CA THR A 519 30.36 23.80 -5.99
C THR A 519 31.76 23.26 -6.24
N ALA A 520 32.14 22.19 -5.53
CA ALA A 520 33.43 21.53 -5.76
C ALA A 520 33.52 20.92 -7.16
N ASN A 521 32.44 20.32 -7.66
CA ASN A 521 32.38 19.74 -9.01
C ASN A 521 32.46 20.79 -10.14
N VAL A 522 31.99 22.03 -9.94
CA VAL A 522 32.19 23.09 -10.94
C VAL A 522 33.68 23.34 -11.20
N MET A 523 34.53 23.17 -10.19
CA MET A 523 35.99 23.32 -10.32
C MET A 523 36.61 22.30 -11.27
N THR A 524 36.00 21.12 -11.44
CA THR A 524 36.42 20.11 -12.43
C THR A 524 36.52 20.73 -13.82
N TYR A 525 35.55 21.58 -14.20
CA TYR A 525 35.52 22.23 -15.50
C TYR A 525 36.51 23.38 -15.60
N HIS A 526 36.65 24.19 -14.54
CA HIS A 526 37.51 25.36 -14.56
C HIS A 526 39.00 25.00 -14.54
N GLU A 527 39.38 24.03 -13.70
CA GLU A 527 40.77 23.58 -13.53
C GLU A 527 41.14 22.41 -14.46
N GLN A 528 40.17 21.88 -15.23
CA GLN A 528 40.33 20.71 -16.10
C GLN A 528 40.85 19.49 -15.33
N ILE A 529 40.32 19.28 -14.12
CA ILE A 529 40.66 18.16 -13.24
C ILE A 529 39.48 17.19 -13.25
N PRO A 530 39.64 15.93 -13.69
CA PRO A 530 38.56 14.95 -13.61
C PRO A 530 38.11 14.72 -12.17
N CYS A 531 36.82 14.46 -11.99
CA CYS A 531 36.22 14.13 -10.69
C CYS A 531 35.58 12.75 -10.75
N ALA A 532 35.82 11.94 -9.73
CA ALA A 532 35.15 10.68 -9.45
C ALA A 532 34.22 10.83 -8.24
N MET A 533 33.29 9.90 -8.10
CA MET A 533 32.38 9.82 -6.96
C MET A 533 32.48 8.42 -6.35
N GLN A 534 32.57 8.34 -5.02
CA GLN A 534 32.37 7.12 -4.25
C GLN A 534 33.30 5.95 -4.65
N GLY A 535 34.53 6.21 -5.08
CA GLY A 535 35.50 5.16 -5.42
C GLY A 535 35.38 4.63 -6.85
N MET A 536 34.56 5.26 -7.71
CA MET A 536 34.40 4.86 -9.11
C MET A 536 35.55 5.39 -9.96
N SER A 537 36.48 4.52 -10.37
CA SER A 537 37.63 4.88 -11.21
C SER A 537 37.29 4.99 -12.69
N ASP A 538 36.22 4.33 -13.16
CA ASP A 538 35.81 4.38 -14.57
C ASP A 538 35.24 5.76 -14.91
N ARG A 539 35.94 6.45 -15.82
CA ARG A 539 35.63 7.82 -16.24
C ARG A 539 34.57 7.86 -17.33
N VAL A 540 34.23 6.72 -17.94
CA VAL A 540 33.24 6.67 -19.02
C VAL A 540 31.83 6.62 -18.41
N ILE A 541 31.05 7.68 -18.65
CA ILE A 541 29.68 7.78 -18.16
C ILE A 541 28.74 7.03 -19.11
N ASN A 542 28.46 5.78 -18.79
CA ASN A 542 27.54 4.88 -19.47
C ASN A 542 26.38 4.49 -18.53
N TYR A 543 25.36 3.81 -19.05
CA TYR A 543 24.28 3.28 -18.21
C TYR A 543 24.84 2.34 -17.12
N SER A 544 25.75 1.44 -17.49
CA SER A 544 26.35 0.48 -16.54
C SER A 544 27.13 1.16 -15.41
N THR A 545 27.93 2.19 -15.73
CA THR A 545 28.69 2.90 -14.70
C THR A 545 27.77 3.72 -13.79
N ARG A 546 26.73 4.37 -14.34
CA ARG A 546 25.69 5.05 -13.55
C ARG A 546 24.95 4.10 -12.61
N LEU A 547 24.59 2.90 -13.09
CA LEU A 547 23.94 1.86 -12.29
C LEU A 547 24.85 1.35 -11.17
N GLN A 548 26.14 1.13 -11.47
CA GLN A 548 27.14 0.74 -10.48
C GLN A 548 27.32 1.83 -9.41
N THR A 549 27.42 3.11 -9.81
CA THR A 549 27.50 4.24 -8.88
C THR A 549 26.26 4.29 -7.97
N LEU A 550 25.06 4.12 -8.54
CA LEU A 550 23.81 4.12 -7.77
C LEU A 550 23.82 3.05 -6.67
N PHE A 551 24.09 1.79 -7.03
CA PHE A 551 24.07 0.69 -6.07
C PHE A 551 25.23 0.75 -5.09
N ARG A 552 26.43 1.17 -5.55
CA ARG A 552 27.58 1.39 -4.68
C ARG A 552 27.29 2.49 -3.66
N GLY A 553 26.62 3.57 -4.08
CA GLY A 553 26.22 4.64 -3.17
C GLY A 553 25.19 4.19 -2.14
N ILE A 554 24.19 3.39 -2.54
CA ILE A 554 23.24 2.78 -1.58
C ILE A 554 23.98 1.85 -0.60
N LEU A 555 24.92 1.05 -1.09
CA LEU A 555 25.69 0.13 -0.27
C LEU A 555 26.59 0.88 0.72
N LYS A 556 27.34 1.89 0.26
CA LYS A 556 28.17 2.75 1.11
C LYS A 556 27.33 3.46 2.16
N LEU A 557 26.22 4.07 1.78
CA LEU A 557 25.31 4.72 2.74
C LEU A 557 24.75 3.75 3.79
N THR A 558 24.55 2.47 3.43
CA THR A 558 24.12 1.43 4.40
C THR A 558 25.24 1.05 5.38
N LEU A 559 26.49 1.10 4.94
CA LEU A 559 27.65 0.60 5.68
C LEU A 559 28.48 1.69 6.36
N VAL A 560 28.17 2.96 6.13
CA VAL A 560 28.90 4.09 6.73
C VAL A 560 28.99 3.93 8.24
N GLY A 561 30.21 4.06 8.73
CA GLY A 561 30.52 3.91 10.15
C GLY A 561 30.68 2.46 10.63
N LEU A 562 30.53 1.46 9.75
CA LEU A 562 30.66 0.04 10.07
C LEU A 562 31.89 -0.61 9.42
N THR A 563 32.53 0.08 8.47
CA THR A 563 33.65 -0.41 7.66
C THR A 563 34.97 0.24 8.02
N ASP A 564 36.06 -0.25 7.43
CA ASP A 564 37.40 0.37 7.49
C ASP A 564 37.52 1.62 6.64
N GLU A 565 36.67 1.76 5.61
CA GLU A 565 36.60 2.94 4.77
C GLU A 565 36.00 4.11 5.57
N VAL A 566 36.85 4.84 6.29
CA VAL A 566 36.49 6.02 7.10
C VAL A 566 36.99 7.27 6.38
N HIS A 567 36.08 8.04 5.78
CA HIS A 567 36.42 9.25 5.04
C HIS A 567 36.38 10.52 5.90
N GLY A 568 35.79 10.44 7.10
CA GLY A 568 35.69 11.52 8.08
C GLY A 568 34.54 12.51 7.89
N CYS A 569 33.92 12.58 6.71
CA CYS A 569 32.72 13.40 6.51
C CYS A 569 31.54 12.93 7.37
N GLU A 570 31.47 11.64 7.65
CA GLU A 570 30.45 11.02 8.48
C GLU A 570 30.47 11.54 9.94
N ALA A 571 31.64 11.97 10.45
CA ALA A 571 31.80 12.48 11.81
C ALA A 571 31.00 13.77 12.08
N PHE A 572 30.63 14.52 11.04
CA PHE A 572 29.84 15.75 11.13
C PHE A 572 28.33 15.52 11.16
N SER A 573 27.88 14.28 10.91
CA SER A 573 26.46 13.94 10.87
C SER A 573 25.79 14.16 12.23
N GLY A 574 24.59 14.76 12.23
CA GLY A 574 23.82 15.08 13.43
C GLY A 574 23.99 16.52 13.94
N TRP A 575 24.98 17.27 13.46
CA TRP A 575 25.28 18.64 13.91
C TRP A 575 24.85 19.73 12.92
N GLN A 576 24.05 19.38 11.90
CA GLN A 576 23.64 20.27 10.79
C GLN A 576 24.81 20.88 9.98
N ILE A 577 26.00 20.28 10.07
CA ILE A 577 27.18 20.68 9.30
C ILE A 577 27.20 19.93 7.97
N GLN A 578 27.40 20.67 6.87
CA GLN A 578 27.49 20.09 5.54
C GLN A 578 28.93 19.66 5.26
N ALA A 579 29.19 18.35 5.24
CA ALA A 579 30.55 17.84 5.13
C ALA A 579 30.74 16.87 3.96
N PHE A 580 31.90 16.94 3.32
CA PHE A 580 32.33 15.95 2.32
C PHE A 580 33.86 15.84 2.31
N THR A 581 34.34 14.70 1.82
CA THR A 581 35.77 14.39 1.71
C THR A 581 36.20 14.45 0.26
N ILE A 582 37.33 15.11 0.00
CA ILE A 582 38.02 15.07 -1.29
C ILE A 582 39.30 14.26 -1.16
N LYS A 583 39.49 13.31 -2.07
CA LYS A 583 40.66 12.44 -2.10
C LYS A 583 41.39 12.54 -3.42
N ALA A 584 42.65 12.96 -3.40
CA ALA A 584 43.50 12.92 -4.59
C ALA A 584 43.87 11.47 -4.95
N ARG A 585 43.78 11.12 -6.25
CA ARG A 585 44.07 9.79 -6.79
C ARG A 585 45.02 9.88 -7.99
N GLY A 586 45.89 8.89 -8.11
CA GLY A 586 46.96 8.85 -9.11
C GLY A 586 48.21 9.63 -8.64
N THR A 587 49.31 9.45 -9.35
CA THR A 587 50.63 10.04 -9.02
C THR A 587 51.18 10.92 -10.14
N GLU A 588 50.42 11.10 -11.22
CA GLU A 588 50.84 11.83 -12.42
C GLU A 588 49.80 12.88 -12.80
N GLY A 589 50.19 13.89 -13.57
CA GLY A 589 49.27 14.84 -14.17
C GLY A 589 49.22 16.20 -13.48
N LYS A 590 48.16 16.46 -12.71
CA LYS A 590 47.84 17.78 -12.15
C LYS A 590 48.65 18.03 -10.89
N ASP A 591 49.11 19.26 -10.69
CA ASP A 591 49.97 19.59 -9.55
C ASP A 591 49.17 19.82 -8.25
N VAL A 592 49.83 19.63 -7.10
CA VAL A 592 49.22 19.81 -5.76
C VAL A 592 48.50 21.15 -5.55
N THR A 593 48.94 22.23 -6.19
CA THR A 593 48.25 23.52 -6.04
C THR A 593 46.90 23.53 -6.73
N GLN A 594 46.71 22.77 -7.81
CA GLN A 594 45.38 22.64 -8.43
C GLN A 594 44.39 21.96 -7.49
N PHE A 595 44.84 20.97 -6.71
CA PHE A 595 44.02 20.37 -5.66
C PHE A 595 43.66 21.40 -4.57
N GLY A 596 44.64 22.23 -4.15
CA GLY A 596 44.42 23.33 -3.20
C GLY A 596 43.43 24.38 -3.70
N ARG A 597 43.38 24.65 -5.02
CA ARG A 597 42.41 25.56 -5.63
C ARG A 597 40.97 25.06 -5.55
N ILE A 598 40.75 23.74 -5.51
CA ILE A 598 39.40 23.17 -5.28
C ILE A 598 38.92 23.59 -3.89
N VAL A 599 39.79 23.48 -2.87
CA VAL A 599 39.48 23.85 -1.48
C VAL A 599 39.29 25.36 -1.36
N ASP A 600 40.24 26.18 -1.83
CA ASP A 600 40.14 27.64 -1.81
C ASP A 600 38.85 28.14 -2.47
N SER A 601 38.53 27.63 -3.66
CA SER A 601 37.33 28.06 -4.37
C SER A 601 36.03 27.60 -3.70
N THR A 602 36.01 26.40 -3.12
CA THR A 602 34.84 25.93 -2.37
C THR A 602 34.64 26.77 -1.10
N PHE A 603 35.70 27.05 -0.34
CA PHE A 603 35.66 27.93 0.84
C PHE A 603 35.19 29.33 0.48
N ARG A 604 35.69 29.92 -0.62
CA ARG A 604 35.23 31.23 -1.11
C ARG A 604 33.74 31.23 -1.46
N SER A 605 33.24 30.13 -2.02
CA SER A 605 31.83 30.01 -2.41
C SER A 605 30.94 29.94 -1.16
N VAL A 606 31.31 29.12 -0.17
CA VAL A 606 30.61 29.05 1.12
C VAL A 606 30.70 30.36 1.89
N ASN A 607 31.83 31.06 1.83
CA ASN A 607 32.02 32.36 2.45
C ASN A 607 31.02 33.43 1.96
N ASN A 608 30.51 33.29 0.73
CA ASN A 608 29.52 34.22 0.17
C ASN A 608 28.09 33.96 0.67
N LEU A 609 27.82 32.82 1.31
CA LEU A 609 26.51 32.54 1.86
C LEU A 609 26.19 33.54 2.98
N LEU A 610 24.97 34.06 2.99
CA LEU A 610 24.46 34.92 4.08
C LEU A 610 23.62 34.13 5.08
N GLU A 611 23.15 32.95 4.67
CA GLU A 611 22.29 32.06 5.44
C GLU A 611 22.80 30.64 5.30
N LYS A 612 22.51 29.79 6.29
CA LYS A 612 22.81 28.35 6.22
C LYS A 612 22.18 27.71 4.99
N PHE A 613 22.79 26.64 4.49
CA PHE A 613 22.27 25.85 3.37
C PHE A 613 20.79 25.45 3.56
N HIS A 614 19.91 25.86 2.64
CA HIS A 614 18.48 25.53 2.71
C HIS A 614 17.77 25.36 1.36
N GLN A 615 18.30 25.91 0.26
CA GLN A 615 17.59 25.92 -1.03
C GLN A 615 17.70 24.60 -1.83
N SER A 616 18.77 23.84 -1.65
CA SER A 616 19.05 22.62 -2.44
C SER A 616 18.66 21.32 -1.73
N PHE A 617 18.87 20.19 -2.41
CA PHE A 617 18.47 18.86 -1.95
C PHE A 617 19.38 18.32 -0.83
N PHE A 618 18.75 17.72 0.18
CA PHE A 618 19.39 16.91 1.23
C PHE A 618 19.16 15.41 1.07
N PHE A 619 18.32 15.01 0.11
CA PHE A 619 17.98 13.61 -0.16
C PHE A 619 18.11 13.33 -1.66
N TYR A 620 19.22 12.72 -2.05
CA TYR A 620 19.57 12.42 -3.44
C TYR A 620 20.47 11.18 -3.52
N LEU A 621 20.57 10.61 -4.71
CA LEU A 621 21.54 9.57 -5.05
C LEU A 621 22.32 10.02 -6.28
N MET A 622 23.65 10.04 -6.21
CA MET A 622 24.49 10.40 -7.34
C MET A 622 24.62 9.23 -8.32
N LEU A 623 24.60 9.53 -9.61
CA LEU A 623 24.87 8.57 -10.69
C LEU A 623 26.23 8.82 -11.34
N SER A 624 26.66 10.08 -11.32
CA SER A 624 27.96 10.56 -11.80
C SER A 624 28.18 11.97 -11.23
N PRO A 625 29.37 12.56 -11.36
CA PRO A 625 29.59 13.95 -10.93
C PRO A 625 28.61 14.96 -11.55
N LYS A 626 27.99 14.64 -12.69
CA LYS A 626 27.09 15.55 -13.41
C LYS A 626 25.60 15.21 -13.25
N HIS A 627 25.27 14.06 -12.65
CA HIS A 627 23.91 13.53 -12.69
C HIS A 627 23.49 12.96 -11.34
N PHE A 628 22.28 13.29 -10.90
CA PHE A 628 21.71 12.82 -9.64
C PHE A 628 20.23 12.45 -9.81
N VAL A 629 19.74 11.64 -8.86
CA VAL A 629 18.34 11.24 -8.73
C VAL A 629 17.81 11.84 -7.43
N SER A 630 16.65 12.52 -7.48
CA SER A 630 16.06 13.16 -6.30
C SER A 630 15.21 12.18 -5.49
N ILE A 631 14.91 12.54 -4.24
CA ILE A 631 14.03 11.74 -3.37
C ILE A 631 12.74 11.28 -4.06
N GLY A 632 12.01 12.18 -4.71
CA GLY A 632 10.72 11.84 -5.34
C GLY A 632 10.81 10.76 -6.42
N THR A 633 11.99 10.57 -7.02
CA THR A 633 12.21 9.57 -8.08
C THR A 633 12.62 8.21 -7.55
N TYR A 634 13.45 8.11 -6.50
CA TYR A 634 13.87 6.81 -5.96
C TYR A 634 12.94 6.28 -4.85
N LEU A 635 12.23 7.15 -4.13
CA LEU A 635 11.36 6.79 -3.01
C LEU A 635 10.29 5.72 -3.32
N PRO A 636 9.65 5.72 -4.51
CA PRO A 636 8.66 4.70 -4.87
C PRO A 636 9.18 3.27 -4.75
N SER A 637 10.49 3.03 -4.97
CA SER A 637 11.08 1.70 -4.84
C SER A 637 10.90 1.13 -3.43
N ALA A 638 11.25 1.87 -2.38
CA ALA A 638 11.14 1.39 -1.01
C ALA A 638 9.68 1.35 -0.52
N VAL A 639 8.80 2.22 -1.04
CA VAL A 639 7.34 2.13 -0.77
C VAL A 639 6.77 0.83 -1.33
N LEU A 640 7.10 0.49 -2.58
CA LEU A 640 6.69 -0.80 -3.17
C LEU A 640 7.21 -1.97 -2.33
N LEU A 641 8.45 -1.90 -1.84
CA LEU A 641 9.00 -2.92 -0.97
C LEU A 641 8.18 -3.07 0.32
N ALA A 642 7.85 -1.97 1.01
CA ALA A 642 6.99 -2.00 2.19
C ALA A 642 5.59 -2.58 1.90
N VAL A 643 4.99 -2.22 0.76
CA VAL A 643 3.70 -2.77 0.31
C VAL A 643 3.79 -4.29 0.09
N SER A 644 4.91 -4.81 -0.41
CA SER A 644 5.11 -6.25 -0.55
C SER A 644 5.01 -6.99 0.79
N TYR A 645 5.61 -6.45 1.86
CA TYR A 645 5.48 -7.01 3.21
C TYR A 645 4.06 -6.89 3.76
N ALA A 646 3.40 -5.76 3.53
CA ALA A 646 2.00 -5.56 3.96
C ALA A 646 1.06 -6.57 3.28
N LEU A 647 1.20 -6.80 1.97
CA LEU A 647 0.42 -7.81 1.23
C LEU A 647 0.65 -9.22 1.77
N SER A 648 1.91 -9.57 2.08
CA SER A 648 2.24 -10.85 2.68
C SER A 648 1.66 -11.00 4.09
N SER A 649 1.66 -9.93 4.89
CA SER A 649 1.01 -9.91 6.20
C SER A 649 -0.49 -10.18 6.10
N VAL A 650 -1.18 -9.49 5.18
CA VAL A 650 -2.61 -9.70 4.91
C VAL A 650 -2.88 -11.15 4.49
N SER A 651 -2.03 -11.73 3.65
CA SER A 651 -2.16 -13.14 3.27
C SER A 651 -2.11 -14.07 4.50
N ALA A 652 -1.26 -13.79 5.48
CA ALA A 652 -1.16 -14.58 6.70
C ALA A 652 -2.37 -14.35 7.64
N VAL A 653 -2.86 -13.11 7.77
CA VAL A 653 -4.11 -12.78 8.51
C VAL A 653 -5.28 -13.61 8.03
N VAL A 654 -5.47 -13.64 6.71
CA VAL A 654 -6.67 -14.26 6.14
C VAL A 654 -6.63 -15.77 6.29
N VAL A 655 -5.44 -16.39 6.25
CA VAL A 655 -5.27 -17.82 6.56
C VAL A 655 -5.55 -18.11 8.04
N ALA A 656 -5.18 -17.20 8.94
CA ALA A 656 -5.42 -17.35 10.38
C ALA A 656 -6.88 -17.12 10.80
N GLY A 657 -7.70 -16.45 9.99
CA GLY A 657 -9.07 -16.06 10.35
C GLY A 657 -9.11 -15.02 11.47
N PHE A 658 -8.23 -14.02 11.41
CA PHE A 658 -8.01 -13.08 12.52
C PHE A 658 -9.18 -12.10 12.76
N ASP A 659 -9.47 -11.82 14.03
CA ASP A 659 -10.42 -10.81 14.47
C ASP A 659 -9.71 -9.44 14.67
N PHE A 660 -10.09 -8.44 13.88
CA PHE A 660 -9.47 -7.10 13.82
C PHE A 660 -9.49 -6.34 15.16
N ARG A 661 -10.31 -6.76 16.14
CA ARG A 661 -10.34 -6.16 17.48
C ARG A 661 -9.04 -6.36 18.26
N LYS A 662 -8.14 -7.24 17.83
CA LYS A 662 -6.85 -7.55 18.50
C LYS A 662 -5.67 -6.69 18.02
N LEU A 663 -5.89 -5.58 17.30
CA LEU A 663 -4.77 -4.75 16.80
C LEU A 663 -3.87 -4.17 17.91
N TYR A 664 -4.43 -3.91 19.11
CA TYR A 664 -3.66 -3.49 20.28
C TYR A 664 -2.68 -4.56 20.79
N PHE A 665 -2.86 -5.84 20.43
CA PHE A 665 -1.89 -6.89 20.73
C PHE A 665 -0.61 -6.76 19.90
N VAL A 666 -0.59 -6.03 18.79
CA VAL A 666 0.61 -5.89 17.93
C VAL A 666 1.77 -5.30 18.74
N VAL A 667 1.55 -4.15 19.39
CA VAL A 667 2.58 -3.45 20.19
C VAL A 667 2.96 -4.24 21.43
N VAL A 668 1.99 -4.87 22.10
CA VAL A 668 2.22 -5.67 23.32
C VAL A 668 2.99 -6.95 23.00
N VAL A 669 2.70 -7.61 21.88
CA VAL A 669 3.42 -8.81 21.41
C VAL A 669 4.83 -8.45 20.96
N GLU A 670 5.04 -7.31 20.30
CA GLU A 670 6.37 -6.85 19.90
C GLU A 670 7.27 -6.61 21.12
N ILE A 671 6.75 -5.91 22.14
CA ILE A 671 7.45 -5.68 23.41
C ILE A 671 7.67 -7.01 24.15
N ALA A 672 6.66 -7.88 24.24
CA ALA A 672 6.79 -9.18 24.88
C ALA A 672 7.78 -10.10 24.14
N CYS A 673 7.87 -10.02 22.81
CA CYS A 673 8.79 -10.81 22.00
C CYS A 673 10.23 -10.28 22.05
N ALA A 674 10.43 -8.96 22.15
CA ALA A 674 11.72 -8.37 22.47
C ALA A 674 12.23 -8.87 23.83
N ILE A 675 11.34 -9.03 24.82
CA ILE A 675 11.66 -9.62 26.13
C ILE A 675 11.92 -11.14 26.00
N LEU A 676 11.09 -11.87 25.24
CA LEU A 676 11.22 -13.33 25.04
C LEU A 676 12.46 -13.73 24.21
N ALA A 677 13.04 -12.83 23.42
CA ALA A 677 14.33 -13.06 22.76
C ALA A 677 15.47 -13.33 23.77
N PHE A 678 15.29 -12.95 25.04
CA PHE A 678 16.23 -13.15 26.14
C PHE A 678 15.81 -14.25 27.13
N VAL A 679 14.70 -14.96 26.90
CA VAL A 679 14.16 -15.98 27.81
C VAL A 679 14.24 -17.38 27.17
N PRO A 680 14.73 -18.42 27.88
CA PRO A 680 14.79 -19.78 27.33
C PRO A 680 13.39 -20.31 27.00
N VAL A 681 13.19 -20.73 25.75
CA VAL A 681 11.91 -21.21 25.23
C VAL A 681 11.57 -22.58 25.83
N ASN A 682 10.49 -22.65 26.61
CA ASN A 682 10.02 -23.88 27.25
C ASN A 682 8.96 -24.59 26.39
N GLN A 683 8.78 -25.92 26.54
CA GLN A 683 7.88 -26.71 25.67
C GLN A 683 6.40 -26.26 25.72
N VAL A 684 5.95 -25.73 26.85
CA VAL A 684 4.57 -25.20 27.01
C VAL A 684 4.34 -23.95 26.14
N MET A 685 5.37 -23.12 25.97
CA MET A 685 5.32 -21.89 25.17
C MET A 685 5.20 -22.19 23.67
N LEU A 686 5.91 -23.22 23.19
CA LEU A 686 5.81 -23.72 21.80
C LEU A 686 4.41 -24.24 21.44
N VAL A 687 3.72 -24.86 22.41
CA VAL A 687 2.35 -25.35 22.20
C VAL A 687 1.36 -24.18 22.09
N ALA A 688 1.50 -23.14 22.92
CA ALA A 688 0.66 -21.94 22.82
C ALA A 688 0.86 -21.17 21.50
N ILE A 689 2.11 -21.10 21.01
CA ILE A 689 2.47 -20.46 19.73
C ILE A 689 1.86 -21.21 18.53
N SER A 690 1.70 -22.54 18.62
CA SER A 690 1.17 -23.36 17.51
C SER A 690 -0.25 -22.96 17.07
N ALA A 691 -1.10 -22.52 18.00
CA ALA A 691 -2.49 -22.14 17.73
C ALA A 691 -2.61 -20.76 17.07
N ALA A 692 -1.58 -19.90 17.19
CA ALA A 692 -1.58 -18.53 16.69
C ALA A 692 -0.46 -18.26 15.65
N ALA A 693 0.18 -19.30 15.12
CA ALA A 693 1.39 -19.20 14.29
C ALA A 693 1.23 -18.23 13.11
N PHE A 694 0.16 -18.36 12.30
CA PHE A 694 -0.07 -17.49 11.15
C PHE A 694 -0.37 -16.04 11.56
N SER A 695 -1.03 -15.84 12.70
CA SER A 695 -1.30 -14.50 13.25
C SER A 695 -0.01 -13.80 13.69
N LEU A 696 0.87 -14.52 14.38
CA LEU A 696 2.16 -14.01 14.82
C LEU A 696 3.07 -13.67 13.64
N ILE A 697 3.08 -14.52 12.61
CA ILE A 697 3.82 -14.25 11.36
C ILE A 697 3.28 -13.00 10.66
N SER A 698 1.95 -12.83 10.60
CA SER A 698 1.36 -11.60 10.05
C SER A 698 1.82 -10.36 10.80
N ILE A 699 1.79 -10.39 12.13
CA ILE A 699 2.21 -9.27 12.99
C ILE A 699 3.69 -8.94 12.73
N ALA A 700 4.57 -9.95 12.68
CA ALA A 700 5.98 -9.76 12.39
C ALA A 700 6.23 -9.15 11.00
N LEU A 701 5.53 -9.60 9.96
CA LEU A 701 5.66 -9.03 8.62
C LEU A 701 5.11 -7.61 8.54
N LEU A 702 4.05 -7.29 9.28
CA LEU A 702 3.51 -5.93 9.38
C LEU A 702 4.49 -5.01 10.10
N ALA A 703 5.13 -5.47 11.17
CA ALA A 703 6.17 -4.73 11.88
C ALA A 703 7.35 -4.38 10.95
N VAL A 704 7.82 -5.32 10.14
CA VAL A 704 8.86 -5.04 9.12
C VAL A 704 8.38 -4.02 8.08
N ALA A 705 7.12 -4.11 7.62
CA ALA A 705 6.56 -3.13 6.69
C ALA A 705 6.54 -1.70 7.30
N LEU A 706 6.13 -1.58 8.56
CA LEU A 706 6.10 -0.32 9.30
C LEU A 706 7.51 0.21 9.54
N LEU A 707 8.48 -0.65 9.89
CA LEU A 707 9.88 -0.29 10.05
C LEU A 707 10.47 0.28 8.75
N ILE A 708 10.27 -0.40 7.62
CA ILE A 708 10.73 0.08 6.31
C ILE A 708 10.10 1.45 6.01
N THR A 709 8.80 1.59 6.27
CA THR A 709 8.07 2.86 6.03
C THR A 709 8.59 4.00 6.91
N ALA A 710 8.88 3.73 8.19
CA ALA A 710 9.41 4.72 9.13
C ALA A 710 10.84 5.16 8.77
N LEU A 711 11.69 4.21 8.36
CA LEU A 711 13.07 4.47 7.97
C LEU A 711 13.20 5.06 6.56
N LEU A 712 12.16 4.98 5.72
CA LEU A 712 12.19 5.37 4.32
C LEU A 712 12.68 6.81 4.07
N ILE A 713 12.29 7.74 4.95
CA ILE A 713 12.66 9.17 4.86
C ILE A 713 14.01 9.42 5.53
N VAL A 714 14.25 8.79 6.69
CA VAL A 714 15.44 9.06 7.51
C VAL A 714 16.67 8.35 6.94
N HIS A 715 16.53 7.08 6.56
CA HIS A 715 17.62 6.22 6.14
C HIS A 715 17.18 5.24 5.04
N PHE A 716 16.88 5.79 3.86
CA PHE A 716 16.44 5.01 2.69
C PHE A 716 17.31 3.79 2.41
N ALA A 717 18.64 3.95 2.37
CA ALA A 717 19.56 2.87 2.02
C ALA A 717 19.47 1.68 2.97
N LEU A 718 19.42 1.93 4.28
CA LEU A 718 19.25 0.89 5.28
C LEU A 718 17.85 0.24 5.20
N ALA A 719 16.80 1.03 5.04
CA ALA A 719 15.42 0.53 4.90
C ALA A 719 15.29 -0.42 3.70
N PHE A 720 15.87 -0.03 2.56
CA PHE A 720 15.87 -0.80 1.33
C PHE A 720 16.72 -2.08 1.46
N SER A 721 17.93 -1.96 2.00
CA SER A 721 18.82 -3.11 2.24
C SER A 721 18.19 -4.15 3.17
N ILE A 722 17.64 -3.73 4.33
CA ILE A 722 16.92 -4.63 5.24
C ILE A 722 15.71 -5.24 4.54
N GLY A 723 14.93 -4.44 3.80
CA GLY A 723 13.76 -4.92 3.10
C GLY A 723 14.07 -5.98 2.02
N ILE A 724 15.21 -5.90 1.34
CA ILE A 724 15.65 -6.95 0.39
C ILE A 724 16.14 -8.19 1.14
N LEU A 725 16.97 -8.01 2.17
CA LEU A 725 17.59 -9.12 2.89
C LEU A 725 16.57 -9.91 3.72
N ALA A 726 15.53 -9.25 4.23
CA ALA A 726 14.41 -9.88 4.92
C ALA A 726 13.33 -10.43 3.97
N LEU A 727 13.42 -10.18 2.65
CA LEU A 727 12.38 -10.55 1.67
C LEU A 727 11.98 -12.03 1.74
N PRO A 728 12.90 -13.00 1.96
CA PRO A 728 12.54 -14.40 2.07
C PRO A 728 11.48 -14.70 3.14
N LEU A 729 11.35 -13.85 4.18
CA LEU A 729 10.34 -13.99 5.24
C LEU A 729 8.90 -13.86 4.71
N THR A 730 8.69 -13.09 3.64
CA THR A 730 7.37 -12.94 3.01
C THR A 730 6.84 -14.25 2.41
N PHE A 731 7.72 -15.19 2.06
CA PHE A 731 7.30 -16.48 1.50
C PHE A 731 6.99 -17.54 2.57
N VAL A 732 7.44 -17.34 3.81
CA VAL A 732 7.31 -18.31 4.90
C VAL A 732 5.86 -18.73 5.15
N PRO A 733 4.84 -17.84 5.24
CA PRO A 733 3.45 -18.26 5.41
C PRO A 733 2.98 -19.26 4.35
N THR A 734 3.33 -19.00 3.09
CA THR A 734 2.90 -19.82 1.94
C THR A 734 3.65 -21.16 1.93
N LEU A 735 4.95 -21.14 2.19
CA LEU A 735 5.78 -22.35 2.21
C LEU A 735 5.44 -23.26 3.40
N MET A 736 5.10 -22.67 4.56
CA MET A 736 4.60 -23.40 5.72
C MET A 736 3.29 -24.12 5.41
N LYS A 737 2.33 -23.43 4.80
CA LYS A 737 1.04 -24.02 4.39
C LYS A 737 1.23 -25.19 3.42
N ASN A 738 2.16 -25.05 2.47
CA ASN A 738 2.43 -26.07 1.45
C ASN A 738 3.43 -27.16 1.89
N LYS A 739 3.88 -27.16 3.16
CA LYS A 739 4.86 -28.13 3.71
C LYS A 739 6.15 -28.24 2.87
N SER A 740 6.61 -27.12 2.31
CA SER A 740 7.81 -27.10 1.47
C SER A 740 9.08 -27.25 2.32
N ARG A 741 10.08 -27.97 1.78
CA ARG A 741 11.43 -28.07 2.37
C ARG A 741 12.23 -26.76 2.26
N LEU A 742 11.71 -25.76 1.53
CA LEU A 742 12.37 -24.47 1.34
C LEU A 742 12.18 -23.50 2.52
N THR A 743 11.21 -23.73 3.41
CA THR A 743 10.97 -22.89 4.59
C THR A 743 12.21 -22.67 5.47
N PRO A 744 12.95 -23.72 5.92
CA PRO A 744 14.16 -23.51 6.72
C PRO A 744 15.26 -22.78 5.97
N PHE A 745 15.35 -22.95 4.64
CA PHE A 745 16.30 -22.21 3.81
C PHE A 745 15.97 -20.70 3.80
N CYS A 746 14.70 -20.33 3.61
CA CYS A 746 14.26 -18.93 3.69
C CYS A 746 14.56 -18.31 5.06
N LEU A 747 14.37 -19.06 6.16
CA LEU A 747 14.71 -18.60 7.51
C LEU A 747 16.22 -18.43 7.69
N ALA A 748 17.05 -19.34 7.18
CA ALA A 748 18.50 -19.21 7.26
C ALA A 748 19.02 -17.99 6.51
N VAL A 749 18.55 -17.77 5.27
CA VAL A 749 19.02 -16.66 4.41
C VAL A 749 18.52 -15.29 4.89
N SER A 750 17.41 -15.23 5.61
CA SER A 750 16.86 -13.98 6.18
C SER A 750 17.28 -13.72 7.63
N ASN A 751 18.12 -14.57 8.22
CA ASN A 751 18.62 -14.37 9.56
C ASN A 751 19.62 -13.19 9.58
N PRO A 752 19.40 -12.15 10.41
CA PRO A 752 20.24 -10.96 10.39
C PRO A 752 21.72 -11.24 10.71
N PHE A 753 22.01 -12.14 11.66
CA PHE A 753 23.38 -12.50 12.02
C PHE A 753 24.09 -13.26 10.91
N PHE A 754 23.40 -14.21 10.29
CA PHE A 754 23.94 -14.95 9.15
C PHE A 754 24.22 -14.00 7.98
N VAL A 755 23.29 -13.10 7.69
CA VAL A 755 23.43 -12.11 6.62
C VAL A 755 24.59 -11.16 6.90
N ILE A 756 24.69 -10.60 8.10
CA ILE A 756 25.79 -9.69 8.47
C ILE A 756 27.14 -10.41 8.37
N PHE A 757 27.23 -11.65 8.85
CA PHE A 757 28.46 -12.44 8.75
C PHE A 757 28.87 -12.74 7.30
N VAL A 758 27.91 -13.15 6.46
CA VAL A 758 28.16 -13.42 5.04
C VAL A 758 28.50 -12.13 4.29
N ALA A 759 27.76 -11.04 4.55
CA ALA A 759 28.02 -9.74 3.95
C ALA A 759 29.43 -9.23 4.30
N GLY A 760 29.84 -9.34 5.56
CA GLY A 760 31.20 -9.00 5.98
C GLY A 760 32.27 -9.74 5.19
N LYS A 761 32.10 -11.06 5.00
CA LYS A 761 33.05 -11.86 4.18
C LYS A 761 33.03 -11.49 2.70
N VAL A 762 31.85 -11.28 2.11
CA VAL A 762 31.69 -10.97 0.68
C VAL A 762 32.21 -9.59 0.34
N LEU A 763 32.04 -8.63 1.25
CA LEU A 763 32.46 -7.24 1.07
C LEU A 763 33.89 -6.96 1.53
N GLY A 764 34.58 -7.94 2.11
CA GLY A 764 35.97 -7.79 2.56
C GLY A 764 36.14 -7.18 3.96
N HIS A 765 35.08 -7.09 4.76
CA HIS A 765 35.07 -6.60 6.13
C HIS A 765 34.68 -7.72 7.11
N PRO A 766 35.58 -8.65 7.47
CA PRO A 766 35.24 -9.78 8.36
C PRO A 766 34.86 -9.34 9.78
N GLU A 767 35.33 -8.18 10.23
CA GLU A 767 35.05 -7.57 11.54
C GLU A 767 33.72 -6.80 11.59
N LEU A 768 32.91 -6.86 10.53
CA LEU A 768 31.68 -6.07 10.41
C LEU A 768 30.74 -6.27 11.62
N PHE A 769 30.64 -7.48 12.17
CA PHE A 769 29.79 -7.74 13.33
C PHE A 769 30.26 -6.98 14.58
N ASP A 770 31.56 -7.04 14.89
CA ASP A 770 32.12 -6.40 16.08
C ASP A 770 31.98 -4.88 15.97
N ARG A 771 32.25 -4.32 14.78
CA ARG A 771 32.07 -2.88 14.52
C ARG A 771 30.64 -2.44 14.61
N LEU A 772 29.71 -3.28 14.21
CA LEU A 772 28.29 -2.96 14.30
C LEU A 772 27.85 -2.80 15.76
N VAL A 773 28.45 -3.57 16.68
CA VAL A 773 28.23 -3.40 18.12
C VAL A 773 28.91 -2.14 18.67
N THR A 774 30.13 -1.81 18.24
CA THR A 774 30.87 -0.63 18.77
C THR A 774 30.51 0.69 18.10
N ALA A 775 29.93 0.69 16.90
CA ALA A 775 29.68 1.91 16.12
C ALA A 775 28.75 2.91 16.81
N TRP A 776 27.88 2.46 17.72
CA TRP A 776 27.12 3.37 18.58
C TRP A 776 28.03 4.17 19.52
N SER A 777 28.96 3.50 20.21
CA SER A 777 29.88 4.18 21.15
C SER A 777 30.95 5.00 20.45
N ASP A 778 31.27 4.67 19.20
CA ASP A 778 32.38 5.30 18.50
C ASP A 778 31.91 6.55 17.75
N ILE A 779 30.74 6.47 17.09
CA ILE A 779 30.26 7.51 16.17
C ILE A 779 28.75 7.72 16.20
N GLN A 780 28.02 7.11 17.15
CA GLN A 780 26.55 7.21 17.26
C GLN A 780 25.79 6.68 16.03
N CYS A 781 26.29 5.59 15.42
CA CYS A 781 25.58 4.89 14.34
C CYS A 781 24.43 4.04 14.90
N TRP A 782 23.22 4.14 14.30
CA TRP A 782 22.00 3.50 14.81
C TRP A 782 21.71 2.14 14.17
N THR A 783 22.49 1.72 13.19
CA THR A 783 22.25 0.51 12.39
C THR A 783 22.06 -0.74 13.24
N TRP A 784 22.83 -0.89 14.32
CA TRP A 784 22.68 -2.02 15.24
C TRP A 784 21.32 -2.09 15.92
N PHE A 785 20.85 -0.97 16.47
CA PHE A 785 19.55 -0.91 17.13
C PHE A 785 18.43 -1.22 16.16
N ILE A 786 18.53 -0.75 14.91
CA ILE A 786 17.54 -1.04 13.87
C ILE A 786 17.51 -2.54 13.55
N VAL A 787 18.67 -3.18 13.45
CA VAL A 787 18.75 -4.63 13.22
C VAL A 787 18.20 -5.43 14.40
N VAL A 788 18.58 -5.09 15.64
CA VAL A 788 18.22 -5.86 16.84
C VAL A 788 16.80 -5.60 17.33
N LEU A 789 16.28 -4.39 17.17
CA LEU A 789 14.93 -4.03 17.62
C LEU A 789 13.88 -4.21 16.52
N GLY A 790 14.29 -4.15 15.25
CA GLY A 790 13.38 -4.25 14.10
C GLY A 790 13.43 -5.60 13.41
N TRP A 791 14.56 -5.94 12.80
CA TRP A 791 14.68 -7.13 11.94
C TRP A 791 14.75 -8.43 12.74
N PHE A 792 15.58 -8.49 13.78
CA PHE A 792 15.79 -9.69 14.57
C PHE A 792 14.52 -10.20 15.29
N PRO A 793 13.71 -9.36 15.97
CA PRO A 793 12.52 -9.84 16.66
C PRO A 793 11.47 -10.39 15.68
N ALA A 794 11.31 -9.74 14.52
CA ALA A 794 10.44 -10.24 13.46
C ALA A 794 10.89 -11.62 12.96
N TRP A 795 12.19 -11.82 12.76
CA TRP A 795 12.76 -13.12 12.38
C TRP A 795 12.53 -14.20 13.46
N VAL A 796 12.74 -13.86 14.73
CA VAL A 796 12.51 -14.78 15.87
C VAL A 796 11.06 -15.21 15.94
N ILE A 797 10.11 -14.27 15.83
CA ILE A 797 8.67 -14.56 15.88
C ILE A 797 8.28 -15.55 14.78
N ILE A 798 8.74 -15.32 13.55
CA ILE A 798 8.44 -16.19 12.41
C ILE A 798 9.07 -17.58 12.61
N THR A 799 10.31 -17.64 13.11
CA THR A 799 11.02 -18.90 13.36
C THR A 799 10.35 -19.72 14.46
N LEU A 800 9.98 -19.09 15.58
CA LEU A 800 9.26 -19.77 16.67
C LEU A 800 7.88 -20.25 16.22
N SER A 801 7.19 -19.45 15.40
CA SER A 801 5.90 -19.82 14.80
C SER A 801 6.04 -21.04 13.88
N TYR A 802 7.14 -21.15 13.12
CA TYR A 802 7.45 -22.33 12.32
C TYR A 802 7.76 -23.57 13.17
N CYS A 803 8.62 -23.46 14.18
CA CYS A 803 8.99 -24.58 15.06
C CYS A 803 7.82 -25.10 15.89
N GLY A 804 6.90 -24.22 16.31
CA GLY A 804 5.69 -24.60 17.05
C GLY A 804 4.58 -25.19 16.17
N TYR A 805 4.62 -24.95 14.85
CA TYR A 805 3.55 -25.36 13.94
C TYR A 805 3.49 -26.89 13.79
N LYS A 806 2.44 -27.50 14.34
CA LYS A 806 2.06 -28.89 14.07
C LYS A 806 0.92 -28.87 13.05
N PRO A 807 1.08 -29.44 11.84
CA PRO A 807 -0.03 -29.55 10.92
C PRO A 807 -1.11 -30.42 11.57
N VAL A 808 -2.32 -29.87 11.72
CA VAL A 808 -3.49 -30.67 12.05
C VAL A 808 -3.59 -31.75 10.97
N LYS A 809 -3.53 -33.02 11.36
CA LYS A 809 -3.84 -34.12 10.42
C LYS A 809 -5.27 -33.87 9.95
N GLU A 810 -5.44 -33.51 8.68
CA GLU A 810 -6.75 -33.61 8.03
C GLU A 810 -7.20 -35.06 8.24
N LYS A 811 -8.24 -35.24 9.06
CA LYS A 811 -8.96 -36.51 9.08
C LYS A 811 -9.54 -36.66 7.67
N SER A 812 -9.04 -37.64 6.95
CA SER A 812 -9.72 -38.18 5.79
C SER A 812 -11.00 -38.86 6.28
N GLU A 813 -12.11 -38.13 6.27
CA GLU A 813 -13.47 -38.66 6.39
C GLU A 813 -14.34 -38.04 5.29
#